data_AF-A0A938HDV5-F1
#
_entry.id   AF-A0A938HDV5-F1
#
_cell.length_a   1.000
_cell.length_b   1.000
_cell.length_c   1.000
_cell.angle_alpha   90.00
_cell.angle_beta   90.00
_cell.angle_gamma   90.00
#
_symmetry.space_group_name_H-M   'P 1'
#
loop_
_entity.id
_entity.type
_entity.pdbx_description
1 polymer ?
#
loop_
_entity_poly.entity_id
_entity_poly.type
_entity_poly.pdbx_seq_one_letter_code
_entity_poly.pdbx_strand_id
1 'polypeptide(L)'
;MIKLFAFILLMLPFASLAQRDFLVVIEGSTTNLLDQKPVFGVNVDFMQQDAVLTKVLSNESGQYYISAKITQGQPIQLRLSKGGYLTKYILIDLTTFQGQTQKPTGFTLSRNLDAALYLLKPDVDLSFAKNTPTDKYVWSPSAQRLEHISLVKSEADTKALEAYQAAVHLKNKNRLLQEADKQIAIQKPEQAIIYLDSILVIIPNDPLALQKKQLIQKAQEQERLAAEQKAKQAELLEEARQAISTQDLALAERKLNEASALRPGNAAVEQELAAVTKARIEAEQNQAKSVAFQKTMQAAAALMTAKRYDEAASKYNEALQIQPAQKDQVDAELRKIKDIKQDVLTEVELKKNLKLANDQYLQKKYDLALETYKKSDKQIALFHKQTLMDTYSKELQAGMKRVNEGINSMSQVYQNQLAKANENFNKGPQYYTMAKNILNSDPMKSRQNEPEVIELKEKISAMESYYSARKAAYGLVKAKDNPAALKALEKLQVNAQSHAVYLGGAELNALQKSADSLRTILTPVVVQIQKDTPEPEPAGIRLSAPGQEVTADNSMVFSDLRQTRDAKEEAPYRAQQQIRTEVEYQNYFSQQNAAVGSFETTAQLELSRSQRELSTRQADQTQATLQADKANAAQATEVAITARNSAAAVRQQENETNLSTWKDAKDYQEQTEAKAADERQQYELNRLNTIQNQKDLQLRQQGVQAEKDVNELNQRSQTVAYTKQVQQDAATNGGIAQYEQIQQTAASTVQLKTTPNYLRDENGVLFPSNSMTEKTYQIKNKEGYVTKVVIRRVVVDANGYGVVYEQTTDENGKTYFTRDGQVSTEYVWFNDSTGANVLKK
;
A
#
# COMPACT_ATOMS: atom_id res chain seq x y z
N MET A 1 -50.92 -42.74 115.20
CA MET A 1 -51.24 -44.19 115.13
C MET A 1 -52.27 -44.42 114.02
N ILE A 2 -52.36 -45.64 113.46
CA ILE A 2 -53.58 -46.36 112.98
C ILE A 2 -54.64 -45.48 112.24
N LYS A 3 -54.83 -45.60 110.90
CA LYS A 3 -55.75 -46.52 110.16
C LYS A 3 -57.25 -46.36 110.59
N LEU A 4 -58.31 -46.57 109.79
CA LEU A 4 -58.52 -47.36 108.55
C LEU A 4 -59.88 -46.97 107.88
N PHE A 5 -60.00 -47.05 106.52
CA PHE A 5 -61.23 -47.38 105.74
C PHE A 5 -62.50 -46.49 105.88
N ALA A 6 -63.57 -46.55 105.05
CA ALA A 6 -63.89 -47.32 103.82
C ALA A 6 -64.70 -46.44 102.82
N PHE A 7 -64.99 -46.95 101.61
CA PHE A 7 -65.76 -46.29 100.55
C PHE A 7 -66.85 -47.21 99.99
N ILE A 8 -68.10 -46.73 99.86
CA ILE A 8 -69.28 -47.43 99.29
C ILE A 8 -70.06 -46.33 98.51
N LEU A 9 -70.07 -46.31 97.18
CA LEU A 9 -70.70 -47.22 96.19
C LEU A 9 -72.22 -47.06 96.07
N LEU A 10 -72.66 -46.54 94.92
CA LEU A 10 -74.03 -46.67 94.40
C LEU A 10 -73.92 -47.03 92.90
N MET A 11 -74.72 -48.01 92.45
CA MET A 11 -74.70 -48.52 91.08
C MET A 11 -75.98 -48.12 90.32
N LEU A 12 -75.83 -47.71 89.06
CA LEU A 12 -76.83 -47.88 88.00
C LEU A 12 -76.12 -48.27 86.68
N PRO A 13 -76.70 -49.13 85.83
CA PRO A 13 -75.95 -49.86 84.81
C PRO A 13 -75.80 -49.13 83.48
N PHE A 14 -74.73 -49.47 82.76
CA PHE A 14 -74.55 -49.11 81.35
C PHE A 14 -75.43 -49.95 80.42
N ALA A 15 -76.04 -49.29 79.44
CA ALA A 15 -76.46 -49.87 78.17
C ALA A 15 -76.16 -48.84 77.06
N SER A 16 -75.73 -49.19 75.84
CA SER A 16 -75.62 -50.53 75.24
C SER A 16 -74.34 -50.68 74.40
N LEU A 17 -73.83 -51.91 74.29
CA LEU A 17 -72.90 -52.30 73.23
C LEU A 17 -73.72 -52.93 72.09
N ALA A 18 -73.70 -52.31 70.91
CA ALA A 18 -74.37 -52.87 69.73
C ALA A 18 -73.61 -54.11 69.24
N GLN A 19 -74.25 -55.28 69.26
CA GLN A 19 -73.60 -56.56 69.00
C GLN A 19 -73.39 -56.76 67.48
N ARG A 20 -72.12 -56.67 67.05
CA ARG A 20 -71.69 -56.89 65.66
C ARG A 20 -71.68 -58.39 65.35
N ASP A 21 -72.81 -58.95 64.93
CA ASP A 21 -72.97 -60.40 64.70
C ASP A 21 -73.15 -60.85 63.26
N PHE A 22 -73.57 -59.96 62.35
CA PHE A 22 -73.97 -60.36 61.00
C PHE A 22 -72.76 -60.54 60.08
N LEU A 23 -72.41 -61.80 59.77
CA LEU A 23 -71.25 -62.13 58.93
C LEU A 23 -71.49 -61.78 57.45
N VAL A 24 -70.66 -60.89 56.90
CA VAL A 24 -70.59 -60.56 55.47
C VAL A 24 -69.25 -61.00 54.86
N VAL A 25 -69.26 -61.21 53.54
CA VAL A 25 -68.12 -61.65 52.72
C VAL A 25 -67.97 -60.74 51.50
N ILE A 26 -66.74 -60.37 51.16
CA ILE A 26 -66.39 -59.67 49.92
C ILE A 26 -65.23 -60.43 49.25
N GLU A 27 -65.39 -60.72 47.97
CA GLU A 27 -64.35 -61.25 47.09
C GLU A 27 -64.02 -60.16 46.06
N GLY A 28 -62.74 -59.95 45.73
CA GLY A 28 -62.32 -58.84 44.87
C GLY A 28 -60.89 -58.92 44.36
N SER A 29 -60.49 -57.93 43.56
CA SER A 29 -59.17 -57.82 42.91
C SER A 29 -58.50 -56.48 43.20
N THR A 30 -57.18 -56.48 43.26
CA THR A 30 -56.34 -55.29 43.37
C THR A 30 -55.40 -55.21 42.17
N THR A 31 -55.50 -54.11 41.44
CA THR A 31 -54.79 -53.86 40.17
C THR A 31 -54.04 -52.53 40.24
N ASN A 32 -53.09 -52.30 39.35
CA ASN A 32 -52.43 -51.01 39.18
C ASN A 32 -53.12 -50.24 38.05
N LEU A 33 -53.62 -49.02 38.32
CA LEU A 33 -54.36 -48.23 37.33
C LEU A 33 -53.59 -48.02 36.00
N LEU A 34 -52.27 -47.88 36.08
CA LEU A 34 -51.42 -47.51 34.93
C LEU A 34 -51.16 -48.63 33.92
N ASP A 35 -51.08 -49.88 34.36
CA ASP A 35 -50.75 -51.03 33.49
C ASP A 35 -51.68 -52.23 33.67
N GLN A 36 -52.74 -52.06 34.48
CA GLN A 36 -53.79 -53.04 34.79
C GLN A 36 -53.28 -54.38 35.34
N LYS A 37 -52.00 -54.46 35.76
CA LYS A 37 -51.45 -55.68 36.35
C LYS A 37 -51.95 -55.88 37.78
N PRO A 38 -52.12 -57.14 38.24
CA PRO A 38 -52.43 -57.43 39.63
C PRO A 38 -51.36 -56.93 40.61
N VAL A 39 -51.78 -56.49 41.80
CA VAL A 39 -50.87 -56.01 42.85
C VAL A 39 -50.88 -57.01 44.01
N PHE A 40 -49.80 -57.79 44.14
CA PHE A 40 -49.62 -58.77 45.20
C PHE A 40 -49.43 -58.12 46.58
N GLY A 41 -50.01 -58.71 47.64
CA GLY A 41 -49.71 -58.39 49.03
C GLY A 41 -50.13 -56.98 49.46
N VAL A 42 -51.29 -56.53 48.99
CA VAL A 42 -51.98 -55.30 49.42
C VAL A 42 -52.72 -55.61 50.72
N ASN A 43 -52.53 -54.81 51.78
CA ASN A 43 -53.35 -54.93 52.99
C ASN A 43 -54.76 -54.41 52.67
N VAL A 44 -55.77 -55.27 52.80
CA VAL A 44 -57.18 -54.87 52.73
C VAL A 44 -57.73 -54.90 54.15
N ASP A 45 -57.94 -53.71 54.73
CA ASP A 45 -58.62 -53.54 56.01
C ASP A 45 -60.13 -53.42 55.78
N PHE A 46 -60.92 -54.25 56.45
CA PHE A 46 -62.37 -54.08 56.55
C PHE A 46 -62.69 -53.17 57.72
N MET A 47 -63.41 -52.07 57.49
CA MET A 47 -63.69 -51.05 58.52
C MET A 47 -65.19 -50.77 58.67
N GLN A 48 -65.65 -50.56 59.91
CA GLN A 48 -66.98 -50.03 60.23
C GLN A 48 -66.89 -49.11 61.45
N GLN A 49 -67.39 -47.87 61.31
CA GLN A 49 -67.28 -46.83 62.36
C GLN A 49 -65.82 -46.65 62.82
N ASP A 50 -64.92 -46.41 61.85
CA ASP A 50 -63.46 -46.26 61.97
C ASP A 50 -62.67 -47.43 62.59
N ALA A 51 -63.34 -48.41 63.21
CA ALA A 51 -62.74 -49.63 63.71
C ALA A 51 -62.43 -50.62 62.57
N VAL A 52 -61.19 -51.08 62.49
CA VAL A 52 -60.80 -52.22 61.65
C VAL A 52 -61.37 -53.50 62.27
N LEU A 53 -62.22 -54.21 61.53
CA LEU A 53 -62.88 -55.45 61.96
C LEU A 53 -62.07 -56.70 61.58
N THR A 54 -61.39 -56.65 60.43
CA THR A 54 -60.46 -57.69 59.97
C THR A 54 -59.49 -57.11 58.95
N LYS A 55 -58.42 -57.85 58.66
CA LYS A 55 -57.41 -57.54 57.64
C LYS A 55 -57.05 -58.80 56.87
N VAL A 56 -56.88 -58.69 55.55
CA VAL A 56 -56.27 -59.74 54.71
C VAL A 56 -55.22 -59.15 53.76
N LEU A 57 -54.51 -60.03 53.03
CA LEU A 57 -53.60 -59.67 51.95
C LEU A 57 -54.15 -60.15 50.61
N SER A 58 -53.88 -59.41 49.52
CA SER A 58 -54.10 -59.92 48.16
C SER A 58 -53.06 -60.99 47.77
N ASN A 59 -53.49 -62.02 47.02
CA ASN A 59 -52.63 -63.07 46.49
C ASN A 59 -51.83 -62.61 45.25
N GLU A 60 -51.03 -63.51 44.66
CA GLU A 60 -50.18 -63.19 43.49
C GLU A 60 -50.99 -62.73 42.27
N SER A 61 -52.21 -63.25 42.10
CA SER A 61 -53.20 -62.81 41.10
C SER A 61 -53.95 -61.53 41.51
N GLY A 62 -53.50 -60.83 42.56
CA GLY A 62 -54.12 -59.62 43.12
C GLY A 62 -55.48 -59.84 43.80
N GLN A 63 -55.97 -61.07 43.89
CA GLN A 63 -57.29 -61.40 44.44
C GLN A 63 -57.26 -61.43 45.97
N TYR A 64 -58.37 -61.06 46.60
CA TYR A 64 -58.56 -61.18 48.04
C TYR A 64 -59.97 -61.71 48.37
N TYR A 65 -60.07 -62.39 49.52
CA TYR A 65 -61.31 -62.82 50.15
C TYR A 65 -61.30 -62.25 51.57
N ILE A 66 -62.31 -61.46 51.94
CA ILE A 66 -62.38 -60.79 53.24
C ILE A 66 -63.78 -60.94 53.85
N SER A 67 -63.86 -61.27 55.13
CA SER A 67 -65.13 -61.49 55.82
C SER A 67 -65.11 -60.97 57.26
N ALA A 68 -66.18 -60.29 57.67
CA ALA A 68 -66.31 -59.68 58.99
C ALA A 68 -67.76 -59.76 59.49
N LYS A 69 -67.94 -59.79 60.82
CA LYS A 69 -69.24 -59.55 61.44
C LYS A 69 -69.49 -58.04 61.54
N ILE A 70 -70.63 -57.56 61.06
CA ILE A 70 -71.01 -56.15 61.04
C ILE A 70 -72.32 -55.89 61.78
N THR A 71 -72.57 -54.62 62.11
CA THR A 71 -73.91 -54.11 62.40
C THR A 71 -74.63 -53.84 61.06
N GLN A 72 -75.87 -54.31 60.91
CA GLN A 72 -76.73 -53.98 59.76
C GLN A 72 -77.13 -52.50 59.77
N GLY A 73 -77.49 -51.94 58.61
CA GLY A 73 -77.92 -50.53 58.48
C GLY A 73 -76.82 -49.49 58.72
N GLN A 74 -75.55 -49.88 58.66
CA GLN A 74 -74.39 -49.01 58.90
C GLN A 74 -73.34 -49.20 57.80
N PRO A 75 -72.83 -48.11 57.16
CA PRO A 75 -71.88 -48.21 56.07
C PRO A 75 -70.56 -48.86 56.52
N ILE A 76 -69.88 -49.49 55.58
CA ILE A 76 -68.56 -50.10 55.76
C ILE A 76 -67.58 -49.51 54.74
N GLN A 77 -66.29 -49.64 55.01
CA GLN A 77 -65.23 -49.10 54.17
C GLN A 77 -64.12 -50.15 54.01
N LEU A 78 -63.61 -50.31 52.80
CA LEU A 78 -62.34 -51.01 52.57
C LEU A 78 -61.23 -49.97 52.49
N ARG A 79 -60.18 -50.12 53.30
CA ARG A 79 -58.94 -49.35 53.20
C ARG A 79 -57.85 -50.27 52.66
N LEU A 80 -57.38 -49.97 51.46
CA LEU A 80 -56.38 -50.76 50.74
C LEU A 80 -55.03 -50.04 50.80
N SER A 81 -53.99 -50.69 51.33
CA SER A 81 -52.67 -50.08 51.53
C SER A 81 -51.50 -50.98 51.13
N LYS A 82 -50.58 -50.41 50.35
CA LYS A 82 -49.37 -51.05 49.83
C LYS A 82 -48.25 -50.01 49.75
N GLY A 83 -47.03 -50.36 50.17
CA GLY A 83 -45.86 -49.49 49.97
C GLY A 83 -45.66 -49.18 48.48
N GLY A 84 -45.44 -47.91 48.15
CA GLY A 84 -45.37 -47.42 46.76
C GLY A 84 -46.72 -47.07 46.12
N TYR A 85 -47.85 -47.27 46.80
CA TYR A 85 -49.18 -46.88 46.31
C TYR A 85 -49.87 -45.93 47.30
N LEU A 86 -50.75 -45.06 46.79
CA LEU A 86 -51.63 -44.27 47.63
C LEU A 86 -52.64 -45.19 48.32
N THR A 87 -52.88 -44.97 49.62
CA THR A 87 -53.93 -45.68 50.36
C THR A 87 -55.29 -45.40 49.73
N LYS A 88 -55.86 -46.42 49.08
CA LYS A 88 -57.16 -46.33 48.40
C LYS A 88 -58.29 -46.63 49.38
N TYR A 89 -59.38 -45.89 49.28
CA TYR A 89 -60.55 -46.06 50.12
C TYR A 89 -61.77 -46.35 49.25
N ILE A 90 -62.52 -47.39 49.61
CA ILE A 90 -63.75 -47.79 48.91
C ILE A 90 -64.90 -47.76 49.91
N LEU A 91 -65.90 -46.92 49.65
CA LEU A 91 -67.09 -46.79 50.50
C LEU A 91 -68.15 -47.78 50.03
N ILE A 92 -68.71 -48.55 50.96
CA ILE A 92 -69.82 -49.47 50.69
C ILE A 92 -71.00 -49.06 51.59
N ASP A 93 -71.98 -48.43 50.96
CA ASP A 93 -73.13 -47.82 51.62
C ASP A 93 -74.19 -48.88 51.93
N LEU A 94 -74.12 -49.41 53.15
CA LEU A 94 -75.02 -50.42 53.71
C LEU A 94 -76.11 -49.82 54.61
N THR A 95 -76.41 -48.53 54.48
CA THR A 95 -77.47 -47.85 55.27
C THR A 95 -78.85 -48.51 55.10
N THR A 96 -79.15 -48.97 53.87
CA THR A 96 -80.36 -49.70 53.48
C THR A 96 -80.26 -51.23 53.68
N PHE A 97 -79.11 -51.75 54.13
CA PHE A 97 -78.89 -53.19 54.35
C PHE A 97 -79.45 -53.62 55.71
N GLN A 98 -80.75 -53.91 55.77
CA GLN A 98 -81.46 -54.27 57.00
C GLN A 98 -82.39 -55.47 56.78
N GLY A 99 -82.81 -56.12 57.88
CA GLY A 99 -83.72 -57.27 57.86
C GLY A 99 -83.14 -58.57 57.27
N GLN A 100 -81.82 -58.62 57.04
CA GLN A 100 -81.19 -59.74 56.35
C GLN A 100 -80.98 -60.95 57.28
N THR A 101 -81.31 -62.14 56.80
CA THR A 101 -81.15 -63.41 57.54
C THR A 101 -79.74 -63.96 57.41
N GLN A 102 -79.18 -64.42 58.54
CA GLN A 102 -77.79 -64.88 58.60
C GLN A 102 -77.65 -66.28 58.01
N LYS A 103 -76.65 -66.47 57.14
CA LYS A 103 -76.31 -67.76 56.52
C LYS A 103 -75.05 -68.34 57.18
N PRO A 104 -74.90 -69.68 57.29
CA PRO A 104 -73.71 -70.30 57.87
C PRO A 104 -72.39 -69.92 57.17
N THR A 105 -72.45 -69.64 55.87
CA THR A 105 -71.31 -69.20 55.03
C THR A 105 -71.11 -67.68 55.00
N GLY A 106 -71.88 -66.93 55.80
CA GLY A 106 -71.99 -65.46 55.67
C GLY A 106 -72.77 -65.00 54.44
N PHE A 107 -72.96 -63.69 54.33
CA PHE A 107 -73.64 -63.03 53.21
C PHE A 107 -72.62 -62.41 52.24
N THR A 108 -72.53 -62.91 51.01
CA THR A 108 -71.65 -62.34 49.97
C THR A 108 -72.20 -61.02 49.45
N LEU A 109 -71.51 -59.92 49.73
CA LEU A 109 -71.84 -58.56 49.26
C LEU A 109 -71.32 -58.30 47.84
N SER A 110 -70.14 -58.83 47.50
CA SER A 110 -69.57 -58.82 46.15
C SER A 110 -68.68 -60.04 45.92
N ARG A 111 -68.57 -60.46 44.65
CA ARG A 111 -67.70 -61.55 44.18
C ARG A 111 -66.51 -61.09 43.32
N ASN A 112 -66.50 -59.82 42.94
CA ASN A 112 -65.61 -59.25 41.94
C ASN A 112 -65.43 -57.74 42.14
N LEU A 113 -65.20 -57.31 43.39
CA LEU A 113 -64.94 -55.91 43.71
C LEU A 113 -63.53 -55.53 43.21
N ASP A 114 -63.45 -54.85 42.06
CA ASP A 114 -62.19 -54.32 41.54
C ASP A 114 -61.73 -53.05 42.28
N ALA A 115 -60.42 -52.96 42.51
CA ALA A 115 -59.77 -51.89 43.22
C ALA A 115 -58.44 -51.49 42.55
N ALA A 116 -58.53 -50.78 41.42
CA ALA A 116 -57.38 -50.14 40.78
C ALA A 116 -56.68 -49.11 41.69
N LEU A 117 -55.48 -49.46 42.16
CA LEU A 117 -54.61 -48.65 43.02
C LEU A 117 -53.80 -47.62 42.23
N TYR A 118 -53.46 -46.50 42.89
CA TYR A 118 -52.69 -45.41 42.29
C TYR A 118 -51.24 -45.49 42.77
N LEU A 119 -50.30 -45.69 41.84
CA LEU A 119 -48.87 -45.81 42.11
C LEU A 119 -48.25 -44.45 42.45
N LEU A 120 -47.64 -44.31 43.63
CA LEU A 120 -46.91 -43.09 44.00
C LEU A 120 -45.67 -42.94 43.13
N LYS A 121 -45.53 -41.79 42.48
CA LYS A 121 -44.36 -41.37 41.71
C LYS A 121 -43.92 -39.97 42.16
N PRO A 122 -42.63 -39.61 41.99
CA PRO A 122 -42.21 -38.21 42.06
C PRO A 122 -43.04 -37.35 41.10
N ASP A 123 -43.25 -36.09 41.49
CA ASP A 123 -43.85 -35.03 40.67
C ASP A 123 -45.31 -35.26 40.20
N VAL A 124 -46.00 -36.29 40.73
CA VAL A 124 -47.43 -36.56 40.46
C VAL A 124 -48.27 -36.19 41.68
N ASP A 125 -49.17 -35.22 41.56
CA ASP A 125 -50.13 -34.91 42.61
C ASP A 125 -51.35 -35.85 42.57
N LEU A 126 -51.52 -36.61 43.66
CA LEU A 126 -52.70 -37.47 43.89
C LEU A 126 -53.49 -37.02 45.14
N SER A 127 -53.31 -35.77 45.58
CA SER A 127 -53.91 -35.18 46.78
C SER A 127 -55.43 -35.30 46.83
N PHE A 128 -56.12 -35.26 45.68
CA PHE A 128 -57.56 -35.42 45.56
C PHE A 128 -58.10 -36.74 46.13
N ALA A 129 -57.28 -37.79 46.14
CA ALA A 129 -57.60 -39.14 46.64
C ALA A 129 -57.07 -39.40 48.06
N LYS A 130 -56.46 -38.40 48.72
CA LYS A 130 -55.84 -38.56 50.05
C LYS A 130 -56.91 -38.58 51.14
N ASN A 131 -57.11 -39.75 51.75
CA ASN A 131 -58.11 -40.00 52.81
C ASN A 131 -59.57 -39.82 52.34
N THR A 132 -59.83 -39.84 51.03
CA THR A 132 -61.15 -39.72 50.41
C THR A 132 -61.53 -41.03 49.71
N PRO A 133 -62.80 -41.48 49.77
CA PRO A 133 -63.25 -42.64 48.98
C PRO A 133 -63.17 -42.36 47.47
N THR A 134 -62.44 -43.18 46.72
CA THR A 134 -62.29 -43.06 45.26
C THR A 134 -63.31 -43.91 44.49
N ASP A 135 -63.95 -44.87 45.16
CA ASP A 135 -64.90 -45.80 44.56
C ASP A 135 -66.05 -45.97 45.57
N LYS A 136 -67.31 -45.95 45.09
CA LYS A 136 -68.50 -46.12 45.94
C LYS A 136 -69.39 -47.23 45.42
N TYR A 137 -69.82 -48.10 46.34
CA TYR A 137 -70.88 -49.08 46.14
C TYR A 137 -72.06 -48.75 47.05
N VAL A 138 -73.29 -49.06 46.63
CA VAL A 138 -74.52 -48.87 47.41
C VAL A 138 -75.30 -50.17 47.44
N TRP A 139 -75.89 -50.51 48.58
CA TRP A 139 -76.80 -51.64 48.67
C TRP A 139 -78.14 -51.37 47.97
N SER A 140 -78.55 -52.28 47.09
CA SER A 140 -79.82 -52.26 46.37
C SER A 140 -80.78 -53.30 46.97
N PRO A 141 -81.77 -52.91 47.80
CA PRO A 141 -82.69 -53.86 48.43
C PRO A 141 -83.58 -54.62 47.44
N SER A 142 -83.86 -54.03 46.27
CA SER A 142 -84.64 -54.66 45.20
C SER A 142 -83.80 -55.69 44.42
N ALA A 143 -82.54 -55.38 44.11
CA ALA A 143 -81.65 -56.29 43.38
C ALA A 143 -80.88 -57.27 44.29
N GLN A 144 -80.99 -57.14 45.62
CA GLN A 144 -80.33 -57.97 46.64
C GLN A 144 -78.80 -58.11 46.42
N ARG A 145 -78.16 -57.01 46.01
CA ARG A 145 -76.72 -56.92 45.71
C ARG A 145 -76.18 -55.52 45.93
N LEU A 146 -74.86 -55.38 45.94
CA LEU A 146 -74.21 -54.09 45.76
C LEU A 146 -74.30 -53.62 44.29
N GLU A 147 -74.57 -52.34 44.12
CA GLU A 147 -74.50 -51.64 42.83
C GLU A 147 -73.38 -50.59 42.88
N HIS A 148 -72.60 -50.50 41.80
CA HIS A 148 -71.41 -49.65 41.74
C HIS A 148 -71.75 -48.25 41.19
N ILE A 149 -71.37 -47.21 41.92
CA ILE A 149 -71.56 -45.82 41.52
C ILE A 149 -70.38 -45.40 40.63
N SER A 150 -70.40 -45.92 39.39
CA SER A 150 -69.27 -45.85 38.45
C SER A 150 -68.73 -44.45 38.20
N LEU A 151 -69.54 -43.40 38.33
CA LEU A 151 -69.10 -42.01 38.16
C LEU A 151 -67.99 -41.62 39.16
N VAL A 152 -68.11 -42.02 40.43
CA VAL A 152 -67.12 -41.70 41.48
C VAL A 152 -65.77 -42.31 41.11
N LYS A 153 -65.79 -43.58 40.68
CA LYS A 153 -64.61 -44.31 40.20
C LYS A 153 -64.03 -43.65 38.95
N SER A 154 -64.84 -43.40 37.92
CA SER A 154 -64.34 -42.84 36.66
C SER A 154 -63.76 -41.44 36.82
N GLU A 155 -64.34 -40.59 37.66
CA GLU A 155 -63.75 -39.28 37.97
C GLU A 155 -62.41 -39.41 38.70
N ALA A 156 -62.31 -40.29 39.70
CA ALA A 156 -61.10 -40.47 40.47
C ALA A 156 -59.97 -41.11 39.66
N ASP A 157 -60.28 -42.15 38.88
CA ASP A 157 -59.35 -42.82 37.98
C ASP A 157 -58.91 -41.87 36.84
N THR A 158 -59.80 -41.03 36.30
CA THR A 158 -59.44 -40.01 35.28
C THR A 158 -58.49 -38.96 35.85
N LYS A 159 -58.80 -38.37 37.02
CA LYS A 159 -57.94 -37.37 37.69
C LYS A 159 -56.55 -37.94 38.01
N ALA A 160 -56.45 -39.23 38.35
CA ALA A 160 -55.16 -39.91 38.49
C ALA A 160 -54.40 -40.00 37.15
N LEU A 161 -55.05 -40.45 36.07
CA LEU A 161 -54.45 -40.54 34.72
C LEU A 161 -53.97 -39.17 34.21
N GLU A 162 -54.78 -38.13 34.36
CA GLU A 162 -54.43 -36.74 34.04
C GLU A 162 -53.21 -36.27 34.83
N ALA A 163 -53.14 -36.55 36.14
CA ALA A 163 -51.99 -36.20 36.97
C ALA A 163 -50.69 -36.92 36.54
N TYR A 164 -50.76 -38.22 36.20
CA TYR A 164 -49.59 -38.94 35.65
C TYR A 164 -49.14 -38.36 34.31
N GLN A 165 -50.07 -38.00 33.44
CA GLN A 165 -49.78 -37.41 32.14
C GLN A 165 -49.20 -36.00 32.27
N ALA A 166 -49.74 -35.17 33.16
CA ALA A 166 -49.24 -33.82 33.45
C ALA A 166 -47.79 -33.84 33.96
N ALA A 167 -47.42 -34.78 34.83
CA ALA A 167 -46.04 -34.95 35.29
C ALA A 167 -45.07 -35.35 34.15
N VAL A 168 -45.50 -36.23 33.25
CA VAL A 168 -44.72 -36.60 32.05
C VAL A 168 -44.56 -35.40 31.10
N HIS A 169 -45.62 -34.63 30.87
CA HIS A 169 -45.60 -33.43 30.05
C HIS A 169 -44.69 -32.34 30.65
N LEU A 170 -44.75 -32.11 31.96
CA LEU A 170 -43.88 -31.16 32.67
C LEU A 170 -42.40 -31.58 32.59
N LYS A 171 -42.09 -32.86 32.80
CA LYS A 171 -40.73 -33.39 32.65
C LYS A 171 -40.19 -33.22 31.22
N ASN A 172 -41.04 -33.48 30.22
CA ASN A 172 -40.68 -33.29 28.81
C ASN A 172 -40.49 -31.80 28.46
N LYS A 173 -41.38 -30.91 28.93
CA LYS A 173 -41.24 -29.45 28.80
C LYS A 173 -39.91 -28.98 29.37
N ASN A 174 -39.57 -29.37 30.61
CA ASN A 174 -38.36 -28.89 31.28
C ASN A 174 -37.09 -29.32 30.52
N ARG A 175 -37.05 -30.56 30.00
CA ARG A 175 -35.95 -31.04 29.16
C ARG A 175 -35.84 -30.29 27.83
N LEU A 176 -36.96 -30.05 27.15
CA LEU A 176 -36.99 -29.31 25.89
C LEU A 176 -36.61 -27.84 26.08
N LEU A 177 -37.02 -27.22 27.18
CA LEU A 177 -36.67 -25.85 27.55
C LEU A 177 -35.18 -25.71 27.84
N GLN A 178 -34.57 -26.70 28.51
CA GLN A 178 -33.13 -26.74 28.74
C GLN A 178 -32.34 -26.85 27.43
N GLU A 179 -32.77 -27.67 26.46
CA GLU A 179 -32.15 -27.71 25.14
C GLU A 179 -32.39 -26.43 24.33
N ALA A 180 -33.58 -25.81 24.42
CA ALA A 180 -33.84 -24.50 23.80
C ALA A 180 -32.89 -23.42 24.32
N ASP A 181 -32.73 -23.31 25.64
CA ASP A 181 -31.87 -22.30 26.27
C ASP A 181 -30.37 -22.57 25.99
N LYS A 182 -29.98 -23.84 25.86
CA LYS A 182 -28.66 -24.25 25.37
C LYS A 182 -28.41 -23.85 23.91
N GLN A 183 -29.41 -23.97 23.02
CA GLN A 183 -29.29 -23.47 21.64
C GLN A 183 -29.18 -21.94 21.58
N ILE A 184 -29.92 -21.21 22.41
CA ILE A 184 -29.78 -19.74 22.55
C ILE A 184 -28.35 -19.39 23.00
N ALA A 185 -27.83 -20.10 24.01
CA ALA A 185 -26.48 -19.85 24.55
C ALA A 185 -25.35 -20.09 23.52
N ILE A 186 -25.54 -20.99 22.55
CA ILE A 186 -24.59 -21.21 21.43
C ILE A 186 -24.98 -20.48 20.14
N GLN A 187 -25.82 -19.44 20.24
CA GLN A 187 -26.23 -18.56 19.14
C GLN A 187 -26.89 -19.30 17.96
N LYS A 188 -27.79 -20.25 18.25
CA LYS A 188 -28.59 -20.99 17.27
C LYS A 188 -30.11 -20.80 17.50
N PRO A 189 -30.64 -19.58 17.34
CA PRO A 189 -32.04 -19.26 17.63
C PRO A 189 -33.06 -20.12 16.86
N GLU A 190 -32.75 -20.54 15.65
CA GLU A 190 -33.60 -21.40 14.82
C GLU A 190 -33.77 -22.79 15.45
N GLN A 191 -32.68 -23.34 16.00
CA GLN A 191 -32.70 -24.63 16.69
C GLN A 191 -33.42 -24.53 18.05
N ALA A 192 -33.31 -23.37 18.72
CA ALA A 192 -34.11 -23.10 19.91
C ALA A 192 -35.62 -23.11 19.61
N ILE A 193 -36.06 -22.48 18.50
CA ILE A 193 -37.47 -22.46 18.09
C ILE A 193 -38.02 -23.88 17.89
N ILE A 194 -37.26 -24.82 17.32
CA ILE A 194 -37.69 -26.23 17.15
C ILE A 194 -38.02 -26.88 18.51
N TYR A 195 -37.20 -26.64 19.53
CA TYR A 195 -37.45 -27.16 20.88
C TYR A 195 -38.63 -26.45 21.56
N LEU A 196 -38.81 -25.14 21.34
CA LEU A 196 -39.96 -24.39 21.87
C LEU A 196 -41.28 -24.82 21.21
N ASP A 197 -41.31 -25.05 19.90
CA ASP A 197 -42.48 -25.59 19.19
C ASP A 197 -42.78 -27.03 19.63
N SER A 198 -41.74 -27.82 19.93
CA SER A 198 -41.92 -29.14 20.56
C SER A 198 -42.58 -29.05 21.95
N ILE A 199 -42.37 -27.98 22.72
CA ILE A 199 -43.12 -27.74 23.96
C ILE A 199 -44.58 -27.41 23.64
N LEU A 200 -44.84 -26.55 22.65
CA LEU A 200 -46.19 -26.10 22.29
C LEU A 200 -47.07 -27.22 21.69
N VAL A 201 -46.48 -28.27 21.12
CA VAL A 201 -47.18 -29.51 20.73
C VAL A 201 -47.59 -30.35 21.95
N ILE A 202 -46.80 -30.33 23.04
CA ILE A 202 -47.05 -31.12 24.26
C ILE A 202 -47.99 -30.38 25.23
N ILE A 203 -47.80 -29.06 25.37
CA ILE A 203 -48.59 -28.15 26.19
C ILE A 203 -49.01 -26.96 25.32
N PRO A 204 -50.17 -27.05 24.63
CA PRO A 204 -50.70 -25.95 23.84
C PRO A 204 -50.86 -24.68 24.69
N ASN A 205 -50.41 -23.56 24.14
CA ASN A 205 -50.40 -22.24 24.80
C ASN A 205 -49.47 -22.11 26.02
N ASP A 206 -48.39 -22.89 26.12
CA ASP A 206 -47.38 -22.67 27.17
C ASP A 206 -46.81 -21.23 27.10
N PRO A 207 -46.99 -20.40 28.15
CA PRO A 207 -46.71 -18.97 28.06
C PRO A 207 -45.20 -18.67 27.95
N LEU A 208 -44.35 -19.52 28.56
CA LEU A 208 -42.91 -19.33 28.53
C LEU A 208 -42.32 -19.71 27.17
N ALA A 209 -42.81 -20.79 26.56
CA ALA A 209 -42.41 -21.18 25.20
C ALA A 209 -42.86 -20.15 24.16
N LEU A 210 -44.10 -19.65 24.24
CA LEU A 210 -44.58 -18.56 23.39
C LEU A 210 -43.73 -17.28 23.55
N GLN A 211 -43.48 -16.85 24.79
CA GLN A 211 -42.70 -15.65 25.07
C GLN A 211 -41.26 -15.75 24.53
N LYS A 212 -40.57 -16.86 24.79
CA LYS A 212 -39.20 -17.09 24.28
C LYS A 212 -39.17 -17.11 22.76
N LYS A 213 -40.12 -17.79 22.10
CA LYS A 213 -40.22 -17.82 20.62
C LYS A 213 -40.44 -16.43 20.04
N GLN A 214 -41.36 -15.64 20.60
CA GLN A 214 -41.62 -14.27 20.15
C GLN A 214 -40.42 -13.35 20.33
N LEU A 215 -39.66 -13.48 21.43
CA LEU A 215 -38.44 -12.71 21.65
C LEU A 215 -37.35 -13.04 20.62
N ILE A 216 -37.15 -14.33 20.33
CA ILE A 216 -36.20 -14.79 19.31
C ILE A 216 -36.58 -14.23 17.92
N GLN A 217 -37.84 -14.39 17.51
CA GLN A 217 -38.32 -13.93 16.21
C GLN A 217 -38.20 -12.40 16.07
N LYS A 218 -38.45 -11.65 17.15
CA LYS A 218 -38.25 -10.19 17.16
C LYS A 218 -36.77 -9.82 16.99
N ALA A 219 -35.86 -10.53 17.64
CA ALA A 219 -34.42 -10.28 17.49
C ALA A 219 -33.94 -10.57 16.06
N GLN A 220 -34.34 -11.71 15.49
CA GLN A 220 -34.02 -12.08 14.10
C GLN A 220 -34.54 -11.03 13.09
N GLU A 221 -35.76 -10.52 13.27
CA GLU A 221 -36.31 -9.47 12.39
C GLU A 221 -35.58 -8.13 12.55
N GLN A 222 -35.19 -7.76 13.78
CA GLN A 222 -34.38 -6.55 14.01
C GLN A 222 -32.98 -6.67 13.38
N GLU A 223 -32.35 -7.84 13.43
CA GLU A 223 -31.08 -8.12 12.77
C GLU A 223 -31.22 -8.10 11.24
N ARG A 224 -32.28 -8.72 10.69
CA ARG A 224 -32.61 -8.71 9.27
C ARG A 224 -32.77 -7.28 8.74
N LEU A 225 -33.54 -6.44 9.43
CA LEU A 225 -33.74 -5.02 9.08
C LEU A 225 -32.43 -4.21 9.19
N ALA A 226 -31.61 -4.46 10.21
CA ALA A 226 -30.31 -3.79 10.35
C ALA A 226 -29.33 -4.20 9.24
N ALA A 227 -29.35 -5.46 8.80
CA ALA A 227 -28.58 -5.95 7.67
C ALA A 227 -29.06 -5.36 6.34
N GLU A 228 -30.38 -5.28 6.12
CA GLU A 228 -30.99 -4.65 4.93
C GLU A 228 -30.63 -3.16 4.84
N GLN A 229 -30.74 -2.42 5.94
CA GLN A 229 -30.30 -1.02 6.02
C GLN A 229 -28.79 -0.86 5.81
N LYS A 230 -27.96 -1.78 6.31
CA LYS A 230 -26.50 -1.77 6.11
C LYS A 230 -26.14 -2.02 4.64
N ALA A 231 -26.80 -2.96 3.97
CA ALA A 231 -26.60 -3.25 2.56
C ALA A 231 -26.97 -2.04 1.68
N LYS A 232 -28.15 -1.45 1.93
CA LYS A 232 -28.61 -0.28 1.18
C LYS A 232 -27.78 0.99 1.47
N GLN A 233 -27.25 1.15 2.67
CA GLN A 233 -26.28 2.21 2.98
C GLN A 233 -24.96 2.03 2.21
N ALA A 234 -24.51 0.78 1.98
CA ALA A 234 -23.32 0.50 1.18
C ALA A 234 -23.54 0.72 -0.32
N GLU A 235 -24.72 0.36 -0.84
CA GLU A 235 -25.15 0.66 -2.22
C GLU A 235 -25.14 2.18 -2.50
N LEU A 236 -25.76 2.97 -1.63
CA LEU A 236 -25.79 4.44 -1.74
C LEU A 236 -24.40 5.09 -1.58
N LEU A 237 -23.50 4.50 -0.79
CA LEU A 237 -22.10 4.93 -0.69
C LEU A 237 -21.34 4.68 -2.00
N GLU A 238 -21.58 3.56 -2.66
CA GLU A 238 -20.95 3.24 -3.95
C GLU A 238 -21.51 4.13 -5.08
N GLU A 239 -22.83 4.36 -5.12
CA GLU A 239 -23.44 5.36 -6.02
C GLU A 239 -22.86 6.77 -5.78
N ALA A 240 -22.64 7.16 -4.52
CA ALA A 240 -22.01 8.44 -4.18
C ALA A 240 -20.55 8.52 -4.67
N ARG A 241 -19.77 7.45 -4.52
CA ARG A 241 -18.37 7.39 -4.97
C ARG A 241 -18.25 7.42 -6.49
N GLN A 242 -19.16 6.77 -7.20
CA GLN A 242 -19.26 6.89 -8.65
C GLN A 242 -19.60 8.34 -9.06
N ALA A 243 -20.53 9.00 -8.36
CA ALA A 243 -20.84 10.41 -8.59
C ALA A 243 -19.66 11.36 -8.25
N ILE A 244 -18.85 11.07 -7.23
CA ILE A 244 -17.59 11.79 -6.95
C ILE A 244 -16.61 11.61 -8.11
N SER A 245 -16.47 10.38 -8.64
CA SER A 245 -15.55 10.07 -9.74
C SER A 245 -15.92 10.77 -11.06
N THR A 246 -17.21 11.02 -11.30
CA THR A 246 -17.72 11.79 -12.45
C THR A 246 -17.83 13.29 -12.17
N GLN A 247 -17.41 13.74 -10.99
CA GLN A 247 -17.51 15.12 -10.48
C GLN A 247 -18.94 15.66 -10.31
N ASP A 248 -19.98 14.81 -10.31
CA ASP A 248 -21.33 15.20 -9.90
C ASP A 248 -21.45 15.23 -8.37
N LEU A 249 -20.85 16.27 -7.78
CA LEU A 249 -20.86 16.49 -6.33
C LEU A 249 -22.28 16.73 -5.77
N ALA A 250 -23.24 17.12 -6.61
CA ALA A 250 -24.63 17.33 -6.20
C ALA A 250 -25.42 16.00 -6.11
N LEU A 251 -25.17 15.06 -7.02
CA LEU A 251 -25.65 13.69 -6.89
C LEU A 251 -24.96 12.97 -5.73
N ALA A 252 -23.64 13.11 -5.58
CA ALA A 252 -22.89 12.52 -4.47
C ALA A 252 -23.41 13.01 -3.10
N GLU A 253 -23.60 14.32 -2.92
CA GLU A 253 -24.17 14.88 -1.69
C GLU A 253 -25.59 14.34 -1.42
N ARG A 254 -26.44 14.21 -2.45
CA ARG A 254 -27.78 13.61 -2.29
C ARG A 254 -27.68 12.16 -1.82
N LYS A 255 -26.81 11.37 -2.43
CA LYS A 255 -26.63 9.94 -2.10
C LYS A 255 -26.03 9.72 -0.73
N LEU A 256 -25.12 10.59 -0.29
CA LEU A 256 -24.60 10.57 1.08
C LEU A 256 -25.64 11.02 2.12
N ASN A 257 -26.55 11.96 1.78
CA ASN A 257 -27.70 12.27 2.62
C ASN A 257 -28.69 11.10 2.72
N GLU A 258 -29.03 10.45 1.60
CA GLU A 258 -29.85 9.22 1.57
C GLU A 258 -29.21 8.11 2.44
N ALA A 259 -27.89 7.89 2.31
CA ALA A 259 -27.13 6.92 3.08
C ALA A 259 -27.09 7.25 4.58
N SER A 260 -26.94 8.53 4.94
CA SER A 260 -26.93 9.00 6.33
C SER A 260 -28.31 8.85 6.99
N ALA A 261 -29.39 9.10 6.25
CA ALA A 261 -30.76 8.97 6.75
C ALA A 261 -31.15 7.52 7.08
N LEU A 262 -30.59 6.52 6.38
CA LEU A 262 -30.86 5.10 6.65
C LEU A 262 -30.30 4.62 8.00
N ARG A 263 -29.10 5.07 8.37
CA ARG A 263 -28.44 4.74 9.66
C ARG A 263 -27.65 5.95 10.17
N PRO A 264 -28.31 6.88 10.88
CA PRO A 264 -27.67 8.07 11.49
C PRO A 264 -26.58 7.69 12.50
N GLY A 265 -25.58 8.55 12.69
CA GLY A 265 -24.43 8.30 13.56
C GLY A 265 -23.34 7.44 12.91
N ASN A 266 -23.42 7.19 11.60
CA ASN A 266 -22.33 6.56 10.86
C ASN A 266 -21.28 7.62 10.50
N ALA A 267 -20.32 7.83 11.41
CA ALA A 267 -19.28 8.85 11.30
C ALA A 267 -18.51 8.84 9.97
N ALA A 268 -18.34 7.68 9.31
CA ALA A 268 -17.69 7.60 8.00
C ALA A 268 -18.55 8.25 6.89
N VAL A 269 -19.86 7.99 6.89
CA VAL A 269 -20.83 8.61 5.96
C VAL A 269 -20.94 10.12 6.22
N GLU A 270 -20.98 10.52 7.49
CA GLU A 270 -21.06 11.93 7.90
C GLU A 270 -19.78 12.71 7.53
N GLN A 271 -18.61 12.09 7.62
CA GLN A 271 -17.33 12.65 7.18
C GLN A 271 -17.24 12.75 5.64
N GLU A 272 -17.65 11.70 4.91
CA GLU A 272 -17.66 11.68 3.44
C GLU A 272 -18.66 12.70 2.90
N LEU A 273 -19.84 12.83 3.52
CA LEU A 273 -20.83 13.89 3.26
C LEU A 273 -20.24 15.29 3.46
N ALA A 274 -19.65 15.57 4.64
CA ALA A 274 -19.09 16.88 4.94
C ALA A 274 -17.97 17.29 3.96
N ALA A 275 -17.16 16.32 3.51
CA ALA A 275 -16.13 16.55 2.49
C ALA A 275 -16.75 16.90 1.12
N VAL A 276 -17.79 16.18 0.68
CA VAL A 276 -18.48 16.44 -0.60
C VAL A 276 -19.24 17.77 -0.58
N THR A 277 -20.00 18.07 0.48
CA THR A 277 -20.67 19.36 0.66
C THR A 277 -19.68 20.53 0.60
N LYS A 278 -18.53 20.40 1.29
CA LYS A 278 -17.46 21.40 1.20
C LYS A 278 -16.93 21.54 -0.24
N ALA A 279 -16.61 20.43 -0.90
CA ALA A 279 -16.08 20.44 -2.26
C ALA A 279 -17.06 21.08 -3.26
N ARG A 280 -18.37 20.82 -3.15
CA ARG A 280 -19.39 21.47 -3.99
C ARG A 280 -19.43 22.99 -3.75
N ILE A 281 -19.43 23.43 -2.49
CA ILE A 281 -19.45 24.86 -2.16
C ILE A 281 -18.17 25.55 -2.67
N GLU A 282 -17.01 24.92 -2.55
CA GLU A 282 -15.75 25.46 -3.09
C GLU A 282 -15.76 25.51 -4.64
N ALA A 283 -16.32 24.50 -5.31
CA ALA A 283 -16.49 24.49 -6.76
C ALA A 283 -17.44 25.60 -7.25
N GLU A 284 -18.61 25.75 -6.62
CA GLU A 284 -19.59 26.80 -6.92
C GLU A 284 -19.00 28.21 -6.70
N GLN A 285 -18.27 28.42 -5.60
CA GLN A 285 -17.58 29.69 -5.36
C GLN A 285 -16.48 29.96 -6.39
N ASN A 286 -15.72 28.95 -6.81
CA ASN A 286 -14.66 29.12 -7.81
C ASN A 286 -15.23 29.35 -9.21
N GLN A 287 -16.34 28.72 -9.57
CA GLN A 287 -17.08 29.01 -10.80
C GLN A 287 -17.63 30.45 -10.79
N ALA A 288 -18.24 30.88 -9.67
CA ALA A 288 -18.73 32.25 -9.51
C ALA A 288 -17.60 33.29 -9.62
N LYS A 289 -16.44 33.05 -9.00
CA LYS A 289 -15.23 33.88 -9.15
C LYS A 289 -14.74 33.91 -10.60
N SER A 290 -14.70 32.77 -11.29
CA SER A 290 -14.28 32.71 -12.70
C SER A 290 -15.21 33.50 -13.64
N VAL A 291 -16.52 33.43 -13.42
CA VAL A 291 -17.51 34.22 -14.20
C VAL A 291 -17.38 35.70 -13.89
N ALA A 292 -17.21 36.08 -12.61
CA ALA A 292 -16.98 37.46 -12.20
C ALA A 292 -15.67 38.02 -12.80
N PHE A 293 -14.58 37.25 -12.74
CA PHE A 293 -13.29 37.58 -13.35
C PHE A 293 -13.44 37.83 -14.85
N GLN A 294 -14.05 36.91 -15.58
CA GLN A 294 -14.24 37.03 -17.03
C GLN A 294 -15.06 38.28 -17.39
N LYS A 295 -16.13 38.58 -16.64
CA LYS A 295 -16.96 39.78 -16.82
C LYS A 295 -16.18 41.08 -16.54
N THR A 296 -15.35 41.11 -15.51
CA THR A 296 -14.53 42.27 -15.17
C THR A 296 -13.39 42.48 -16.18
N MET A 297 -12.77 41.40 -16.68
CA MET A 297 -11.79 41.45 -17.77
C MET A 297 -12.42 41.99 -19.08
N GLN A 298 -13.64 41.57 -19.42
CA GLN A 298 -14.39 42.11 -20.56
C GLN A 298 -14.68 43.62 -20.39
N ALA A 299 -15.07 44.05 -19.18
CA ALA A 299 -15.29 45.48 -18.89
C ALA A 299 -14.00 46.31 -19.01
N ALA A 300 -12.86 45.77 -18.56
CA ALA A 300 -11.55 46.41 -18.72
C ALA A 300 -11.14 46.52 -20.20
N ALA A 301 -11.37 45.48 -21.00
CA ALA A 301 -11.11 45.49 -22.45
C ALA A 301 -12.02 46.47 -23.23
N ALA A 302 -13.26 46.65 -22.79
CA ALA A 302 -14.15 47.68 -23.33
C ALA A 302 -13.61 49.10 -23.03
N LEU A 303 -13.10 49.34 -21.82
CA LEU A 303 -12.48 50.61 -21.43
C LEU A 303 -11.17 50.88 -22.17
N MET A 304 -10.37 49.84 -22.45
CA MET A 304 -9.20 49.92 -23.35
C MET A 304 -9.60 50.40 -24.74
N THR A 305 -10.64 49.79 -25.32
CA THR A 305 -11.18 50.17 -26.64
C THR A 305 -11.69 51.61 -26.67
N ALA A 306 -12.32 52.05 -25.57
CA ALA A 306 -12.75 53.43 -25.35
C ALA A 306 -11.61 54.41 -24.99
N LYS A 307 -10.35 53.96 -24.95
CA LYS A 307 -9.15 54.74 -24.56
C LYS A 307 -9.18 55.30 -23.13
N ARG A 308 -10.01 54.73 -22.25
CA ARG A 308 -10.20 55.12 -20.84
C ARG A 308 -9.22 54.34 -19.95
N TYR A 309 -7.92 54.55 -20.20
CA TYR A 309 -6.85 53.67 -19.72
C TYR A 309 -6.72 53.58 -18.19
N ASP A 310 -7.01 54.65 -17.46
CA ASP A 310 -7.02 54.64 -15.98
C ASP A 310 -8.14 53.79 -15.39
N GLU A 311 -9.33 53.87 -15.99
CA GLU A 311 -10.49 53.08 -15.58
C GLU A 311 -10.32 51.61 -16.01
N ALA A 312 -9.70 51.36 -17.17
CA ALA A 312 -9.28 50.03 -17.58
C ALA A 312 -8.29 49.42 -16.58
N ALA A 313 -7.26 50.18 -16.16
CA ALA A 313 -6.31 49.73 -15.14
C ALA A 313 -6.98 49.44 -13.79
N SER A 314 -7.95 50.27 -13.38
CA SER A 314 -8.76 50.02 -12.19
C SER A 314 -9.53 48.70 -12.31
N LYS A 315 -10.21 48.45 -13.43
CA LYS A 315 -10.94 47.18 -13.66
C LYS A 315 -10.03 45.96 -13.80
N TYR A 316 -8.83 46.09 -14.37
CA TYR A 316 -7.85 45.00 -14.35
C TYR A 316 -7.40 44.67 -12.91
N ASN A 317 -7.14 45.68 -12.06
CA ASN A 317 -6.84 45.43 -10.65
C ASN A 317 -8.04 44.81 -9.89
N GLU A 318 -9.27 45.19 -10.21
CA GLU A 318 -10.49 44.55 -9.66
C GLU A 318 -10.57 43.07 -10.06
N ALA A 319 -10.24 42.72 -11.31
CA ALA A 319 -10.14 41.32 -11.75
C ALA A 319 -9.06 40.55 -10.96
N LEU A 320 -7.90 41.17 -10.70
CA LEU A 320 -6.84 40.56 -9.89
C LEU A 320 -7.28 40.24 -8.46
N GLN A 321 -8.13 41.08 -7.84
CA GLN A 321 -8.69 40.80 -6.52
C GLN A 321 -9.71 39.65 -6.53
N ILE A 322 -10.46 39.48 -7.64
CA ILE A 322 -11.44 38.38 -7.79
C ILE A 322 -10.73 37.02 -7.95
N GLN A 323 -9.63 36.97 -8.71
CA GLN A 323 -8.88 35.73 -8.95
C GLN A 323 -7.36 35.95 -9.02
N PRO A 324 -6.67 36.05 -7.87
CA PRO A 324 -5.22 36.32 -7.81
C PRO A 324 -4.33 35.35 -8.58
N ALA A 325 -4.80 34.11 -8.81
CA ALA A 325 -4.09 33.10 -9.59
C ALA A 325 -3.89 33.48 -11.07
N GLN A 326 -4.69 34.40 -11.63
CA GLN A 326 -4.54 34.87 -13.03
C GLN A 326 -3.62 36.09 -13.14
N LYS A 327 -2.73 36.29 -12.16
CA LYS A 327 -1.85 37.46 -12.06
C LYS A 327 -1.09 37.77 -13.34
N ASP A 328 -0.46 36.79 -13.97
CA ASP A 328 0.37 37.03 -15.15
C ASP A 328 -0.45 37.53 -16.36
N GLN A 329 -1.71 37.09 -16.49
CA GLN A 329 -2.62 37.60 -17.52
C GLN A 329 -2.98 39.06 -17.27
N VAL A 330 -3.32 39.40 -16.01
CA VAL A 330 -3.71 40.78 -15.65
C VAL A 330 -2.51 41.73 -15.71
N ASP A 331 -1.35 41.33 -15.20
CA ASP A 331 -0.11 42.09 -15.27
C ASP A 331 0.31 42.36 -16.73
N ALA A 332 0.04 41.44 -17.66
CA ALA A 332 0.30 41.64 -19.09
C ALA A 332 -0.58 42.75 -19.70
N GLU A 333 -1.88 42.80 -19.38
CA GLU A 333 -2.76 43.90 -19.83
C GLU A 333 -2.42 45.24 -19.16
N LEU A 334 -2.04 45.22 -17.87
CA LEU A 334 -1.55 46.40 -17.15
C LEU A 334 -0.25 46.96 -17.73
N ARG A 335 0.66 46.10 -18.22
CA ARG A 335 1.86 46.54 -18.97
C ARG A 335 1.48 47.25 -20.26
N LYS A 336 0.58 46.68 -21.09
CA LYS A 336 0.09 47.36 -22.31
C LYS A 336 -0.48 48.75 -22.01
N ILE A 337 -1.20 48.93 -20.90
CA ILE A 337 -1.70 50.25 -20.46
C ILE A 337 -0.54 51.21 -20.18
N LYS A 338 0.48 50.76 -19.43
CA LYS A 338 1.67 51.56 -19.11
C LYS A 338 2.40 51.99 -20.38
N ASP A 339 2.61 51.06 -21.31
CA ASP A 339 3.34 51.26 -22.55
C ASP A 339 2.59 52.24 -23.47
N ILE A 340 1.27 52.08 -23.62
CA ILE A 340 0.40 53.02 -24.35
C ILE A 340 0.43 54.43 -23.74
N LYS A 341 0.42 54.55 -22.40
CA LYS A 341 0.54 55.86 -21.72
C LYS A 341 1.91 56.50 -21.96
N GLN A 342 2.98 55.72 -21.92
CA GLN A 342 4.34 56.19 -22.21
C GLN A 342 4.47 56.66 -23.67
N ASP A 343 3.88 55.92 -24.62
CA ASP A 343 3.83 56.32 -26.03
C ASP A 343 3.09 57.65 -26.22
N VAL A 344 1.93 57.83 -25.59
CA VAL A 344 1.15 59.08 -25.69
C VAL A 344 1.94 60.29 -25.14
N LEU A 345 2.66 60.13 -24.04
CA LEU A 345 3.53 61.20 -23.50
C LEU A 345 4.71 61.49 -24.43
N THR A 346 5.35 60.45 -24.94
CA THR A 346 6.48 60.54 -25.88
C THR A 346 6.06 61.23 -27.20
N GLU A 347 4.87 60.93 -27.70
CA GLU A 347 4.29 61.54 -28.91
C GLU A 347 4.07 63.06 -28.75
N VAL A 348 3.64 63.52 -27.57
CA VAL A 348 3.46 64.95 -27.27
C VAL A 348 4.80 65.69 -27.22
N GLU A 349 5.82 65.13 -26.56
CA GLU A 349 7.15 65.75 -26.51
C GLU A 349 7.84 65.75 -27.88
N LEU A 350 7.73 64.66 -28.62
CA LEU A 350 8.34 64.51 -29.94
C LEU A 350 7.78 65.53 -30.93
N LYS A 351 6.44 65.70 -30.99
CA LYS A 351 5.79 66.72 -31.85
C LYS A 351 6.28 68.13 -31.54
N LYS A 352 6.51 68.45 -30.26
CA LYS A 352 7.07 69.73 -29.82
C LYS A 352 8.50 69.93 -30.35
N ASN A 353 9.35 68.90 -30.30
CA ASN A 353 10.73 68.97 -30.78
C ASN A 353 10.83 68.96 -32.32
N LEU A 354 10.00 68.18 -33.02
CA LEU A 354 9.92 68.19 -34.49
C LEU A 354 9.46 69.56 -35.02
N LYS A 355 8.46 70.19 -34.39
CA LYS A 355 8.06 71.57 -34.69
C LYS A 355 9.22 72.54 -34.48
N LEU A 356 9.89 72.47 -33.33
CA LEU A 356 11.01 73.34 -33.00
C LEU A 356 12.17 73.21 -34.01
N ALA A 357 12.52 71.99 -34.43
CA ALA A 357 13.54 71.75 -35.46
C ALA A 357 13.15 72.35 -36.82
N ASN A 358 11.87 72.26 -37.20
CA ASN A 358 11.36 72.89 -38.42
C ASN A 358 11.36 74.43 -38.32
N ASP A 359 10.98 75.00 -37.17
CA ASP A 359 11.01 76.44 -36.91
C ASP A 359 12.46 76.99 -36.94
N GLN A 360 13.45 76.22 -36.48
CA GLN A 360 14.88 76.55 -36.57
C GLN A 360 15.40 76.45 -38.02
N TYR A 361 14.98 75.44 -38.78
CA TYR A 361 15.30 75.31 -40.20
C TYR A 361 14.80 76.52 -41.01
N LEU A 362 13.56 76.99 -40.76
CA LEU A 362 13.01 78.19 -41.39
C LEU A 362 13.78 79.46 -41.02
N GLN A 363 14.36 79.52 -39.82
CA GLN A 363 15.29 80.59 -39.39
C GLN A 363 16.71 80.44 -39.96
N LYS A 364 16.96 79.46 -40.84
CA LYS A 364 18.28 79.11 -41.40
C LYS A 364 19.34 78.71 -40.36
N LYS A 365 18.92 78.34 -39.15
CA LYS A 365 19.78 77.88 -38.04
C LYS A 365 20.03 76.38 -38.18
N TYR A 366 20.68 75.98 -39.27
CA TYR A 366 20.69 74.58 -39.72
C TYR A 366 21.36 73.61 -38.73
N ASP A 367 22.43 74.02 -38.06
CA ASP A 367 23.15 73.17 -37.10
C ASP A 367 22.29 72.88 -35.86
N LEU A 368 21.59 73.89 -35.35
CA LEU A 368 20.65 73.77 -34.22
C LEU A 368 19.40 72.97 -34.61
N ALA A 369 18.92 73.11 -35.85
CA ALA A 369 17.86 72.27 -36.41
C ALA A 369 18.29 70.81 -36.49
N LEU A 370 19.53 70.53 -36.94
CA LEU A 370 20.09 69.19 -37.02
C LEU A 370 20.28 68.56 -35.64
N GLU A 371 20.72 69.33 -34.64
CA GLU A 371 20.79 68.88 -33.25
C GLU A 371 19.39 68.57 -32.68
N THR A 372 18.41 69.44 -32.93
CA THR A 372 17.04 69.22 -32.44
C THR A 372 16.38 68.02 -33.12
N TYR A 373 16.65 67.77 -34.42
CA TYR A 373 16.26 66.50 -35.06
C TYR A 373 16.99 65.30 -34.43
N LYS A 374 18.30 65.35 -34.16
CA LYS A 374 19.03 64.27 -33.45
C LYS A 374 18.48 64.02 -32.04
N LYS A 375 17.85 65.01 -31.39
CA LYS A 375 17.13 64.82 -30.13
C LYS A 375 15.77 64.14 -30.33
N SER A 376 15.01 64.54 -31.36
CA SER A 376 13.76 63.87 -31.75
C SER A 376 13.99 62.40 -32.12
N ASP A 377 15.07 62.08 -32.83
CA ASP A 377 15.45 60.70 -33.21
C ASP A 377 15.58 59.79 -31.97
N LYS A 378 16.27 60.26 -30.93
CA LYS A 378 16.38 59.57 -29.64
C LYS A 378 15.04 59.39 -28.91
N GLN A 379 14.05 60.24 -29.14
CA GLN A 379 12.70 60.07 -28.58
C GLN A 379 11.85 59.08 -29.39
N ILE A 380 12.06 58.97 -30.70
CA ILE A 380 11.38 57.96 -31.54
C ILE A 380 11.75 56.54 -31.07
N ALA A 381 13.00 56.34 -30.63
CA ALA A 381 13.47 55.09 -30.02
C ALA A 381 12.84 54.75 -28.65
N LEU A 382 11.96 55.60 -28.10
CA LEU A 382 11.26 55.37 -26.83
C LEU A 382 9.79 54.91 -27.01
N PHE A 383 9.30 54.80 -28.24
CA PHE A 383 7.98 54.22 -28.51
C PHE A 383 8.00 52.70 -28.41
N HIS A 384 6.93 52.14 -27.86
CA HIS A 384 6.67 50.69 -27.81
C HIS A 384 5.90 50.24 -29.05
N LYS A 385 5.12 51.14 -29.67
CA LYS A 385 4.36 50.86 -30.90
C LYS A 385 5.14 51.19 -32.17
N GLN A 386 5.62 50.16 -32.86
CA GLN A 386 6.35 50.25 -34.14
C GLN A 386 5.73 51.23 -35.16
N THR A 387 4.41 51.26 -35.32
CA THR A 387 3.76 52.16 -36.29
C THR A 387 3.99 53.66 -36.00
N LEU A 388 4.21 54.03 -34.73
CA LEU A 388 4.60 55.40 -34.35
C LEU A 388 6.07 55.63 -34.71
N MET A 389 6.94 54.65 -34.42
CA MET A 389 8.36 54.68 -34.80
C MET A 389 8.52 54.90 -36.31
N ASP A 390 7.84 54.12 -37.14
CA ASP A 390 7.92 54.19 -38.61
C ASP A 390 7.42 55.56 -39.13
N THR A 391 6.30 56.03 -38.59
CA THR A 391 5.67 57.29 -38.99
C THR A 391 6.59 58.47 -38.69
N TYR A 392 7.12 58.56 -37.47
CA TYR A 392 7.98 59.67 -37.07
C TYR A 392 9.40 59.55 -37.61
N SER A 393 9.94 58.34 -37.81
CA SER A 393 11.24 58.16 -38.49
C SER A 393 11.18 58.72 -39.91
N LYS A 394 10.07 58.49 -40.63
CA LYS A 394 9.84 59.02 -41.98
C LYS A 394 9.69 60.54 -42.00
N GLU A 395 8.96 61.12 -41.05
CA GLU A 395 8.84 62.59 -40.90
C GLU A 395 10.20 63.23 -40.56
N LEU A 396 10.94 62.63 -39.64
CA LEU A 396 12.27 63.06 -39.21
C LEU A 396 13.30 62.97 -40.34
N GLN A 397 13.36 61.87 -41.09
CA GLN A 397 14.22 61.74 -42.28
C GLN A 397 13.91 62.82 -43.32
N ALA A 398 12.62 63.12 -43.57
CA ALA A 398 12.22 64.21 -44.45
C ALA A 398 12.57 65.60 -43.89
N GLY A 399 12.64 65.78 -42.57
CA GLY A 399 13.19 66.96 -41.90
C GLY A 399 14.69 67.11 -42.07
N MET A 400 15.45 66.07 -41.70
CA MET A 400 16.92 66.05 -41.80
C MET A 400 17.40 66.21 -43.25
N LYS A 401 16.72 65.60 -44.23
CA LYS A 401 17.02 65.79 -45.66
C LYS A 401 16.94 67.26 -46.07
N ARG A 402 15.86 67.96 -45.70
CA ARG A 402 15.68 69.41 -45.96
C ARG A 402 16.77 70.25 -45.29
N VAL A 403 17.14 69.93 -44.03
CA VAL A 403 18.24 70.61 -43.34
C VAL A 403 19.57 70.39 -44.06
N ASN A 404 19.88 69.16 -44.47
CA ASN A 404 21.13 68.83 -45.15
C ASN A 404 21.20 69.46 -46.56
N GLU A 405 20.09 69.53 -47.28
CA GLU A 405 19.96 70.28 -48.54
C GLU A 405 20.20 71.79 -48.32
N GLY A 406 19.71 72.35 -47.21
CA GLY A 406 20.00 73.73 -46.79
C GLY A 406 21.48 73.98 -46.49
N ILE A 407 22.13 73.07 -45.75
CA ILE A 407 23.57 73.12 -45.44
C ILE A 407 24.40 73.01 -46.73
N ASN A 408 24.07 72.07 -47.61
CA ASN A 408 24.76 71.87 -48.89
C ASN A 408 24.60 73.10 -49.80
N SER A 409 23.39 73.66 -49.90
CA SER A 409 23.11 74.88 -50.67
C SER A 409 23.93 76.07 -50.14
N MET A 410 23.94 76.29 -48.82
CA MET A 410 24.75 77.36 -48.21
C MET A 410 26.26 77.15 -48.44
N SER A 411 26.72 75.90 -48.37
CA SER A 411 28.12 75.54 -48.58
C SER A 411 28.53 75.67 -50.06
N GLN A 412 27.63 75.38 -51.00
CA GLN A 412 27.82 75.63 -52.43
C GLN A 412 27.91 77.14 -52.72
N VAL A 413 27.07 77.97 -52.08
CA VAL A 413 27.15 79.43 -52.20
C VAL A 413 28.47 79.96 -51.65
N TYR A 414 28.91 79.47 -50.48
CA TYR A 414 30.23 79.78 -49.91
C TYR A 414 31.38 79.42 -50.87
N GLN A 415 31.44 78.17 -51.34
CA GLN A 415 32.47 77.70 -52.27
C GLN A 415 32.46 78.49 -53.60
N ASN A 416 31.28 78.79 -54.15
CA ASN A 416 31.15 79.60 -55.36
C ASN A 416 31.66 81.04 -55.16
N GLN A 417 31.51 81.64 -53.97
CA GLN A 417 32.04 82.97 -53.66
C GLN A 417 33.56 82.93 -53.40
N LEU A 418 34.06 81.91 -52.69
CA LEU A 418 35.50 81.66 -52.51
C LEU A 418 36.21 81.42 -53.85
N ALA A 419 35.61 80.67 -54.76
CA ALA A 419 36.10 80.46 -56.12
C ALA A 419 36.16 81.77 -56.92
N LYS A 420 35.11 82.60 -56.88
CA LYS A 420 35.11 83.93 -57.53
C LYS A 420 36.15 84.87 -56.93
N ALA A 421 36.42 84.80 -55.63
CA ALA A 421 37.48 85.58 -55.00
C ALA A 421 38.87 85.14 -55.50
N ASN A 422 39.13 83.83 -55.55
CA ASN A 422 40.35 83.25 -56.15
C ASN A 422 40.50 83.64 -57.63
N GLU A 423 39.42 83.59 -58.41
CA GLU A 423 39.41 83.99 -59.82
C GLU A 423 39.80 85.46 -60.01
N ASN A 424 39.30 86.36 -59.15
CA ASN A 424 39.67 87.77 -59.16
C ASN A 424 41.11 88.01 -58.68
N PHE A 425 41.62 87.22 -57.72
CA PHE A 425 43.04 87.23 -57.35
C PHE A 425 43.94 86.80 -58.53
N ASN A 426 43.59 85.71 -59.23
CA ASN A 426 44.39 85.20 -60.34
C ASN A 426 44.43 86.13 -61.57
N LYS A 427 43.52 87.10 -61.68
CA LYS A 427 43.55 88.17 -62.71
C LYS A 427 44.55 89.30 -62.41
N GLY A 428 45.26 89.24 -61.28
CA GLY A 428 46.34 90.17 -60.96
C GLY A 428 45.88 91.48 -60.29
N PRO A 429 46.80 92.43 -60.07
CA PRO A 429 46.66 93.45 -59.02
C PRO A 429 45.48 94.42 -59.18
N GLN A 430 44.98 94.63 -60.40
CA GLN A 430 43.82 95.50 -60.65
C GLN A 430 42.48 94.91 -60.18
N TYR A 431 42.42 93.63 -59.78
CA TYR A 431 41.21 92.95 -59.32
C TYR A 431 41.23 92.56 -57.83
N TYR A 432 42.32 92.80 -57.11
CA TYR A 432 42.47 92.44 -55.69
C TYR A 432 41.41 93.06 -54.77
N THR A 433 40.99 94.31 -55.03
CA THR A 433 39.89 94.96 -54.29
C THR A 433 38.56 94.22 -54.48
N MET A 434 38.29 93.70 -55.69
CA MET A 434 37.08 92.91 -55.96
C MET A 434 37.10 91.57 -55.20
N ALA A 435 38.26 90.88 -55.19
CA ALA A 435 38.43 89.65 -54.42
C ALA A 435 38.16 89.85 -52.91
N LYS A 436 38.73 90.90 -52.31
CA LYS A 436 38.48 91.28 -50.91
C LYS A 436 37.00 91.58 -50.62
N ASN A 437 36.32 92.29 -51.52
CA ASN A 437 34.89 92.60 -51.36
C ASN A 437 34.01 91.34 -51.41
N ILE A 438 34.33 90.38 -52.27
CA ILE A 438 33.65 89.08 -52.32
C ILE A 438 33.87 88.31 -51.00
N LEU A 439 35.10 88.26 -50.48
CA LEU A 439 35.45 87.59 -49.21
C LEU A 439 34.82 88.20 -47.95
N ASN A 440 34.31 89.44 -48.05
CA ASN A 440 33.63 90.14 -46.96
C ASN A 440 32.10 90.24 -47.16
N SER A 441 31.57 89.67 -48.26
CA SER A 441 30.12 89.64 -48.55
C SER A 441 29.34 88.77 -47.55
N ASP A 442 28.03 89.02 -47.40
CA ASP A 442 27.20 88.34 -46.41
C ASP A 442 27.26 86.80 -46.43
N PRO A 443 27.29 86.10 -47.60
CA PRO A 443 27.44 84.65 -47.64
C PRO A 443 28.80 84.13 -47.15
N MET A 444 29.82 85.00 -47.05
CA MET A 444 31.14 84.67 -46.50
C MET A 444 31.25 85.01 -45.00
N LYS A 445 30.36 85.86 -44.44
CA LYS A 445 30.47 86.36 -43.06
C LYS A 445 30.46 85.26 -41.99
N SER A 446 29.65 84.21 -42.17
CA SER A 446 29.59 83.08 -41.23
C SER A 446 30.81 82.15 -41.27
N ARG A 447 31.68 82.28 -42.28
CA ARG A 447 32.83 81.41 -42.54
C ARG A 447 34.14 82.19 -42.74
N GLN A 448 34.26 83.42 -42.22
CA GLN A 448 35.48 84.22 -42.37
C GLN A 448 36.71 83.66 -41.64
N ASN A 449 36.49 82.72 -40.71
CA ASN A 449 37.53 82.07 -39.92
C ASN A 449 37.96 80.71 -40.51
N GLU A 450 37.38 80.28 -41.63
CA GLU A 450 37.82 79.08 -42.34
C GLU A 450 39.23 79.33 -42.92
N PRO A 451 40.13 78.33 -42.88
CA PRO A 451 41.54 78.53 -43.22
C PRO A 451 41.74 79.04 -44.66
N GLU A 452 40.92 78.63 -45.63
CA GLU A 452 41.04 79.06 -47.03
C GLU A 452 40.63 80.53 -47.24
N VAL A 453 39.74 81.07 -46.38
CA VAL A 453 39.36 82.49 -46.43
C VAL A 453 40.44 83.36 -45.80
N ILE A 454 41.04 82.90 -44.70
CA ILE A 454 42.19 83.57 -44.05
C ILE A 454 43.38 83.57 -45.02
N GLU A 455 43.76 82.39 -45.51
CA GLU A 455 44.90 82.21 -46.41
C GLU A 455 44.74 83.02 -47.71
N LEU A 456 43.54 83.12 -48.29
CA LEU A 456 43.33 83.97 -49.47
C LEU A 456 43.39 85.47 -49.13
N LYS A 457 42.88 85.92 -47.99
CA LYS A 457 43.02 87.32 -47.53
C LYS A 457 44.50 87.68 -47.34
N GLU A 458 45.29 86.78 -46.78
CA GLU A 458 46.74 86.92 -46.61
C GLU A 458 47.48 86.91 -47.95
N LYS A 459 47.18 85.96 -48.86
CA LYS A 459 47.75 85.89 -50.22
C LYS A 459 47.54 87.18 -51.01
N ILE A 460 46.34 87.76 -50.97
CA ILE A 460 46.07 89.05 -51.64
C ILE A 460 46.97 90.15 -51.06
N SER A 461 47.08 90.24 -49.73
CA SER A 461 47.88 91.27 -49.05
C SER A 461 49.40 91.09 -49.25
N ALA A 462 49.87 89.85 -49.31
CA ALA A 462 51.25 89.50 -49.64
C ALA A 462 51.60 89.87 -51.08
N MET A 463 50.71 89.61 -52.05
CA MET A 463 50.95 89.94 -53.46
C MET A 463 50.84 91.44 -53.76
N GLU A 464 49.97 92.19 -53.08
CA GLU A 464 49.99 93.66 -53.09
C GLU A 464 51.35 94.20 -52.63
N SER A 465 51.89 93.62 -51.55
CA SER A 465 53.21 93.95 -51.02
C SER A 465 54.34 93.57 -52.00
N TYR A 466 54.25 92.39 -52.65
CA TYR A 466 55.19 91.95 -53.69
C TYR A 466 55.24 92.92 -54.86
N TYR A 467 54.09 93.29 -55.45
CA TYR A 467 54.10 94.18 -56.62
C TYR A 467 54.60 95.59 -56.29
N SER A 468 54.43 96.05 -55.04
CA SER A 468 55.09 97.26 -54.53
C SER A 468 56.61 97.09 -54.44
N ALA A 469 57.09 96.00 -53.83
CA ALA A 469 58.52 95.71 -53.68
C ALA A 469 59.23 95.46 -55.03
N ARG A 470 58.59 94.77 -55.97
CA ARG A 470 59.05 94.55 -57.35
C ARG A 470 59.31 95.87 -58.07
N LYS A 471 58.38 96.84 -57.93
CA LYS A 471 58.51 98.18 -58.50
C LYS A 471 59.71 98.95 -57.94
N ALA A 472 60.11 98.68 -56.69
CA ALA A 472 61.30 99.27 -56.07
C ALA A 472 62.60 98.55 -56.47
N ALA A 473 62.67 97.22 -56.37
CA ALA A 473 63.92 96.46 -56.58
C ALA A 473 64.40 96.46 -58.04
N TYR A 474 63.50 96.41 -59.03
CA TYR A 474 63.90 96.64 -60.43
C TYR A 474 64.36 98.09 -60.69
N GLY A 475 64.00 99.04 -59.82
CA GLY A 475 64.63 100.36 -59.77
C GLY A 475 66.10 100.31 -59.33
N LEU A 476 66.47 99.42 -58.40
CA LEU A 476 67.85 99.20 -57.96
C LEU A 476 68.68 98.48 -59.03
N VAL A 477 68.13 97.48 -59.73
CA VAL A 477 68.81 96.84 -60.88
C VAL A 477 69.10 97.88 -61.98
N LYS A 478 68.14 98.78 -62.23
CA LYS A 478 68.32 99.92 -63.15
C LYS A 478 69.38 100.94 -62.67
N ALA A 479 69.83 100.85 -61.41
CA ALA A 479 70.90 101.64 -60.81
C ALA A 479 72.25 100.88 -60.63
N LYS A 480 72.33 99.58 -60.94
CA LYS A 480 73.57 98.76 -61.08
C LYS A 480 74.42 98.46 -59.82
N ASP A 481 73.84 98.40 -58.63
CA ASP A 481 74.59 97.94 -57.44
C ASP A 481 74.70 96.41 -57.42
N ASN A 482 75.85 95.80 -57.75
CA ASN A 482 75.92 94.33 -57.88
C ASN A 482 75.76 93.55 -56.56
N PRO A 483 76.43 93.86 -55.43
CA PRO A 483 76.20 93.14 -54.19
C PRO A 483 74.85 93.46 -53.54
N ALA A 484 74.35 94.70 -53.61
CA ALA A 484 73.05 95.04 -53.04
C ALA A 484 71.89 94.68 -53.97
N ALA A 485 72.07 94.59 -55.28
CA ALA A 485 71.08 94.00 -56.20
C ALA A 485 71.20 92.48 -56.25
N LEU A 486 72.35 91.84 -56.05
CA LEU A 486 72.38 90.41 -55.73
C LEU A 486 71.60 90.19 -54.44
N LYS A 487 71.82 90.98 -53.38
CA LYS A 487 71.07 90.86 -52.12
C LYS A 487 69.59 91.26 -52.21
N ALA A 488 69.22 92.21 -53.07
CA ALA A 488 67.83 92.67 -53.24
C ALA A 488 67.07 91.85 -54.28
N LEU A 489 67.75 91.26 -55.27
CA LEU A 489 67.22 90.23 -56.14
C LEU A 489 67.18 88.90 -55.39
N GLU A 490 68.18 88.46 -54.64
CA GLU A 490 68.06 87.33 -53.70
C GLU A 490 66.89 87.56 -52.75
N LYS A 491 66.70 88.77 -52.19
CA LYS A 491 65.55 89.06 -51.33
C LYS A 491 64.21 89.06 -52.10
N LEU A 492 64.14 89.66 -53.30
CA LEU A 492 62.93 89.64 -54.12
C LEU A 492 62.67 88.25 -54.74
N GLN A 493 63.69 87.47 -55.00
CA GLN A 493 63.69 86.12 -55.56
C GLN A 493 63.37 85.10 -54.50
N VAL A 494 63.88 85.20 -53.28
CA VAL A 494 63.41 84.40 -52.14
C VAL A 494 61.94 84.74 -51.87
N ASN A 495 61.55 86.03 -51.93
CA ASN A 495 60.15 86.43 -51.82
C ASN A 495 59.30 85.99 -53.03
N ALA A 496 59.85 85.90 -54.24
CA ALA A 496 59.13 85.42 -55.42
C ALA A 496 59.05 83.89 -55.44
N GLN A 497 60.10 83.19 -55.01
CA GLN A 497 60.18 81.75 -54.83
C GLN A 497 59.19 81.29 -53.76
N SER A 498 59.05 82.03 -52.65
CA SER A 498 58.00 81.78 -51.65
C SER A 498 56.57 82.03 -52.17
N HIS A 499 56.42 82.73 -53.30
CA HIS A 499 55.14 82.97 -53.98
C HIS A 499 55.13 82.38 -55.41
N ALA A 500 55.99 81.40 -55.71
CA ALA A 500 56.29 80.96 -57.08
C ALA A 500 55.08 80.40 -57.83
N VAL A 501 54.11 79.85 -57.09
CA VAL A 501 52.87 79.28 -57.64
C VAL A 501 51.96 80.36 -58.24
N TYR A 502 52.09 81.62 -57.79
CA TYR A 502 51.23 82.74 -58.18
C TYR A 502 51.94 83.76 -59.09
N LEU A 503 53.28 83.70 -59.15
CA LEU A 503 54.11 84.50 -60.04
C LEU A 503 54.51 83.66 -61.25
N GLY A 504 53.80 83.85 -62.37
CA GLY A 504 54.01 83.08 -63.60
C GLY A 504 55.47 83.00 -64.01
N GLY A 505 55.92 81.80 -64.44
CA GLY A 505 57.34 81.41 -64.50
C GLY A 505 58.28 82.29 -65.34
N ALA A 506 57.77 83.21 -66.15
CA ALA A 506 58.57 84.27 -66.77
C ALA A 506 59.21 85.22 -65.73
N GLU A 507 58.47 85.56 -64.67
CA GLU A 507 58.95 86.41 -63.57
C GLU A 507 60.04 85.70 -62.74
N LEU A 508 59.81 84.43 -62.40
CA LEU A 508 60.78 83.61 -61.66
C LEU A 508 62.06 83.36 -62.44
N ASN A 509 61.97 83.07 -63.75
CA ASN A 509 63.15 82.88 -64.59
C ASN A 509 63.93 84.18 -64.84
N ALA A 510 63.25 85.34 -64.82
CA ALA A 510 63.93 86.64 -64.85
C ALA A 510 64.71 86.89 -63.54
N LEU A 511 64.17 86.47 -62.40
CA LEU A 511 64.83 86.58 -61.09
C LEU A 511 65.96 85.54 -60.93
N GLN A 512 65.68 84.24 -61.05
CA GLN A 512 66.60 83.16 -60.67
C GLN A 512 67.83 83.00 -61.58
N LYS A 513 67.75 83.44 -62.85
CA LYS A 513 68.95 83.60 -63.69
C LYS A 513 69.95 84.62 -63.15
N SER A 514 69.56 85.40 -62.14
CA SER A 514 70.42 86.35 -61.45
C SER A 514 71.17 85.76 -60.23
N ALA A 515 71.07 84.45 -59.88
CA ALA A 515 71.64 83.91 -58.61
C ALA A 515 72.13 82.42 -58.37
N ASP A 516 71.86 81.33 -59.12
CA ASP A 516 71.52 79.94 -58.54
C ASP A 516 72.49 78.64 -58.44
N SER A 517 72.30 77.56 -57.51
CA SER A 517 73.14 76.25 -57.30
C SER A 517 73.01 74.78 -56.49
N LEU A 518 72.23 74.25 -55.44
CA LEU A 518 72.76 73.30 -54.27
C LEU A 518 72.65 71.65 -53.92
N ARG A 519 72.12 70.99 -52.78
CA ARG A 519 72.67 69.75 -51.90
C ARG A 519 71.85 68.38 -51.42
N THR A 520 72.41 67.22 -50.79
CA THR A 520 71.75 65.92 -50.10
C THR A 520 72.61 64.70 -49.37
N ILE A 521 72.15 63.72 -48.40
CA ILE A 521 72.81 62.38 -47.79
C ILE A 521 72.13 61.30 -46.71
N LEU A 522 72.48 59.93 -46.61
CA LEU A 522 72.66 58.76 -45.52
C LEU A 522 71.61 57.73 -44.71
N THR A 523 71.92 56.44 -44.18
CA THR A 523 71.10 55.40 -43.25
C THR A 523 71.61 53.89 -42.73
N PRO A 524 71.01 53.05 -41.71
CA PRO A 524 71.42 51.65 -41.04
C PRO A 524 70.40 50.44 -40.47
N VAL A 525 70.76 49.23 -39.80
CA VAL A 525 69.88 47.96 -39.32
C VAL A 525 70.34 46.74 -38.24
N VAL A 526 69.54 45.68 -37.71
CA VAL A 526 69.73 44.53 -36.56
C VAL A 526 68.75 43.16 -36.50
N VAL A 527 68.54 41.96 -35.69
CA VAL A 527 68.98 40.91 -34.53
C VAL A 527 68.12 39.47 -34.26
N GLN A 528 68.36 38.40 -33.33
CA GLN A 528 67.64 36.97 -33.05
C GLN A 528 67.89 35.90 -31.75
N ILE A 529 67.12 34.74 -31.36
CA ILE A 529 67.25 33.64 -30.17
C ILE A 529 66.36 32.19 -29.96
N GLN A 530 66.60 31.11 -29.03
CA GLN A 530 65.80 29.76 -28.58
C GLN A 530 66.35 28.69 -27.40
N LYS A 531 65.98 27.42 -26.77
CA LYS A 531 64.93 26.25 -26.39
C LYS A 531 65.37 25.09 -25.23
N ASP A 532 64.95 23.83 -24.65
CA ASP A 532 63.94 22.56 -24.56
C ASP A 532 64.07 21.29 -23.41
N THR A 533 63.19 20.17 -23.13
CA THR A 533 63.31 18.63 -22.49
C THR A 533 62.50 17.76 -21.25
N PRO A 534 62.37 16.31 -21.08
CA PRO A 534 61.55 15.33 -20.06
C PRO A 534 61.84 13.69 -19.57
N GLU A 535 61.11 12.82 -18.64
CA GLU A 535 61.33 11.26 -18.17
C GLU A 535 60.25 10.00 -17.60
N PRO A 536 60.20 9.13 -16.42
CA PRO A 536 60.01 7.51 -16.12
C PRO A 536 58.95 6.60 -15.08
N GLU A 537 59.05 5.22 -14.61
CA GLU A 537 58.02 4.07 -14.03
C GLU A 537 58.20 2.76 -12.88
N PRO A 538 57.26 1.68 -12.50
CA PRO A 538 57.09 0.62 -11.24
C PRO A 538 56.85 -1.09 -11.13
N ALA A 539 56.18 -1.89 -10.09
CA ALA A 539 56.23 -3.48 -9.62
C ALA A 539 55.03 -4.54 -8.94
N GLY A 540 55.19 -5.80 -8.20
CA GLY A 540 54.21 -7.10 -7.86
C GLY A 540 54.02 -8.17 -6.51
N ILE A 541 53.45 -9.52 -6.43
CA ILE A 541 52.75 -10.42 -5.24
C ILE A 541 52.72 -12.13 -4.94
N ARG A 542 51.89 -12.93 -4.00
CA ARG A 542 51.86 -14.49 -3.45
C ARG A 542 50.52 -15.41 -2.87
N LEU A 543 50.48 -16.77 -2.33
CA LEU A 543 49.38 -17.90 -1.88
C LEU A 543 49.45 -19.03 -0.60
N SER A 544 48.54 -20.13 -0.30
CA SER A 544 48.35 -21.17 0.93
C SER A 544 47.50 -22.62 0.95
N ALA A 545 47.08 -23.28 2.12
CA ALA A 545 46.54 -24.72 2.39
C ALA A 545 45.01 -25.00 2.77
N PRO A 546 44.40 -26.24 2.70
CA PRO A 546 42.94 -26.48 2.87
C PRO A 546 42.37 -27.40 4.01
N GLY A 547 43.14 -28.32 4.63
CA GLY A 547 42.59 -29.34 5.57
C GLY A 547 43.66 -30.19 6.26
N GLN A 548 43.29 -31.31 6.91
CA GLN A 548 44.28 -32.25 7.48
C GLN A 548 44.70 -33.29 6.43
N GLU A 549 45.98 -33.31 6.05
CA GLU A 549 46.54 -34.24 5.06
C GLU A 549 46.50 -35.71 5.55
N VAL A 550 46.24 -36.64 4.63
CA VAL A 550 46.14 -38.08 4.90
C VAL A 550 47.07 -38.86 3.97
N THR A 551 47.90 -39.72 4.56
CA THR A 551 49.05 -40.39 3.91
C THR A 551 48.92 -41.93 3.86
N ALA A 552 47.70 -42.45 3.95
CA ALA A 552 47.39 -43.87 3.87
C ALA A 552 46.30 -44.15 2.82
N ASP A 553 46.19 -45.42 2.39
CA ASP A 553 45.45 -45.86 1.18
C ASP A 553 44.07 -45.20 0.99
N ASN A 554 43.89 -44.59 -0.18
CA ASN A 554 42.73 -43.75 -0.53
C ASN A 554 41.38 -44.46 -0.36
N SER A 555 41.35 -45.79 -0.41
CA SER A 555 40.12 -46.58 -0.25
C SER A 555 39.44 -46.44 1.13
N MET A 556 40.20 -46.24 2.22
CA MET A 556 39.63 -46.11 3.57
C MET A 556 39.06 -44.71 3.86
N VAL A 557 39.58 -43.68 3.18
CA VAL A 557 39.13 -42.29 3.40
C VAL A 557 37.65 -42.09 3.08
N PHE A 558 37.09 -42.89 2.16
CA PHE A 558 35.67 -42.87 1.79
C PHE A 558 34.80 -43.88 2.57
N SER A 559 35.38 -44.85 3.30
CA SER A 559 34.58 -45.73 4.17
C SER A 559 34.04 -45.00 5.40
N ASP A 560 34.84 -44.12 5.99
CA ASP A 560 34.48 -43.39 7.22
C ASP A 560 33.34 -42.37 6.95
N LEU A 561 33.41 -41.72 5.78
CA LEU A 561 32.35 -40.84 5.27
C LEU A 561 31.03 -41.62 5.06
N ARG A 562 31.11 -42.87 4.56
CA ARG A 562 29.95 -43.74 4.37
C ARG A 562 29.38 -44.26 5.69
N GLN A 563 30.20 -44.67 6.65
CA GLN A 563 29.70 -45.10 7.98
C GLN A 563 28.94 -43.98 8.69
N THR A 564 29.43 -42.74 8.56
CA THR A 564 28.78 -41.53 9.10
C THR A 564 27.39 -41.31 8.48
N ARG A 565 27.22 -41.58 7.18
CA ARG A 565 25.92 -41.53 6.49
C ARG A 565 24.98 -42.64 6.96
N ASP A 566 25.44 -43.89 6.93
CA ASP A 566 24.61 -45.07 7.19
C ASP A 566 24.06 -45.06 8.65
N ALA A 567 24.82 -44.49 9.60
CA ALA A 567 24.37 -44.29 10.98
C ALA A 567 23.24 -43.24 11.15
N LYS A 568 23.02 -42.36 10.16
CA LYS A 568 22.03 -41.27 10.20
C LYS A 568 20.62 -41.73 9.84
N GLU A 569 20.48 -42.87 9.15
CA GLU A 569 19.20 -43.39 8.63
C GLU A 569 18.52 -44.41 9.58
N GLU A 570 19.26 -45.18 10.37
CA GLU A 570 18.68 -46.21 11.27
C GLU A 570 17.99 -45.66 12.53
N ALA A 571 18.28 -44.42 12.93
CA ALA A 571 17.91 -43.88 14.24
C ALA A 571 16.40 -43.99 14.62
N PRO A 572 15.42 -43.80 13.72
CA PRO A 572 14.00 -43.86 14.09
C PRO A 572 13.50 -45.26 14.45
N TYR A 573 14.06 -46.32 13.85
CA TYR A 573 13.48 -47.66 13.92
C TYR A 573 13.82 -48.41 15.22
N ARG A 574 15.00 -48.17 15.81
CA ARG A 574 15.43 -48.89 17.02
C ARG A 574 14.62 -48.51 18.28
N ALA A 575 14.12 -47.28 18.36
CA ALA A 575 13.30 -46.81 19.49
C ALA A 575 11.92 -47.49 19.57
N GLN A 576 11.35 -47.91 18.43
CA GLN A 576 9.96 -48.37 18.37
C GLN A 576 9.79 -49.84 18.80
N GLN A 577 10.85 -50.65 18.75
CA GLN A 577 10.78 -52.06 19.15
C GLN A 577 10.81 -52.28 20.66
N GLN A 578 11.58 -51.48 21.42
CA GLN A 578 11.75 -51.68 22.87
C GLN A 578 10.47 -51.45 23.68
N ILE A 579 9.63 -50.48 23.27
CA ILE A 579 8.37 -50.15 23.97
C ILE A 579 7.35 -51.29 23.89
N ARG A 580 7.42 -52.15 22.87
CA ARG A 580 6.39 -53.17 22.60
C ARG A 580 6.52 -54.43 23.47
N THR A 581 7.69 -54.68 24.07
CA THR A 581 7.98 -55.94 24.79
C THR A 581 7.59 -55.88 26.28
N GLU A 582 7.66 -54.70 26.90
CA GLU A 582 7.45 -54.54 28.36
C GLU A 582 5.97 -54.72 28.79
N VAL A 583 5.03 -54.32 27.92
CA VAL A 583 3.59 -54.22 28.24
C VAL A 583 2.87 -55.57 28.20
N GLU A 584 3.31 -56.49 27.35
CA GLU A 584 2.70 -57.81 27.21
C GLU A 584 3.06 -58.74 28.39
N TYR A 585 4.20 -58.52 29.05
CA TYR A 585 4.68 -59.36 30.17
C TYR A 585 3.91 -59.14 31.50
N GLN A 586 3.52 -57.90 31.82
CA GLN A 586 2.84 -57.62 33.10
C GLN A 586 1.37 -58.07 33.15
N ASN A 587 0.69 -58.11 32.01
CA ASN A 587 -0.74 -58.50 31.94
C ASN A 587 -0.98 -60.01 32.11
N TYR A 588 0.04 -60.85 31.91
CA TYR A 588 -0.07 -62.30 32.05
C TYR A 588 -0.15 -62.75 33.51
N PHE A 589 0.58 -62.09 34.41
CA PHE A 589 0.75 -62.54 35.80
C PHE A 589 -0.41 -62.14 36.73
N SER A 590 -1.15 -61.08 36.40
CA SER A 590 -2.22 -60.53 37.25
C SER A 590 -3.50 -61.38 37.26
N GLN A 591 -3.77 -62.16 36.20
CA GLN A 591 -5.00 -62.94 36.08
C GLN A 591 -4.98 -64.28 36.83
N GLN A 592 -3.81 -64.77 37.26
CA GLN A 592 -3.68 -66.15 37.76
C GLN A 592 -3.91 -66.31 39.28
N ASN A 593 -3.90 -65.21 40.06
CA ASN A 593 -4.04 -65.25 41.53
C ASN A 593 -5.50 -65.20 42.06
N ALA A 594 -6.51 -65.22 41.19
CA ALA A 594 -7.89 -64.88 41.56
C ALA A 594 -8.83 -66.06 41.90
N ALA A 595 -8.35 -67.31 41.97
CA ALA A 595 -9.23 -68.49 41.99
C ALA A 595 -8.71 -69.72 42.78
N VAL A 596 -8.75 -69.70 44.13
CA VAL A 596 -8.54 -70.91 44.97
C VAL A 596 -9.45 -70.95 46.20
N GLY A 597 -10.33 -71.97 46.26
CA GLY A 597 -10.96 -72.52 47.48
C GLY A 597 -12.12 -71.73 48.13
N SER A 598 -12.99 -72.35 48.94
CA SER A 598 -13.40 -73.77 49.06
C SER A 598 -14.72 -73.88 49.87
N PHE A 599 -15.37 -75.06 49.88
CA PHE A 599 -16.69 -75.28 50.51
C PHE A 599 -16.73 -75.09 52.04
N GLU A 600 -17.87 -74.63 52.57
CA GLU A 600 -18.17 -74.52 54.01
C GLU A 600 -19.62 -74.96 54.36
N THR A 601 -19.88 -75.22 55.65
CA THR A 601 -21.10 -75.86 56.17
C THR A 601 -22.20 -74.90 56.65
N THR A 602 -23.41 -75.41 56.95
CA THR A 602 -24.62 -74.60 57.23
C THR A 602 -24.47 -73.53 58.32
N ALA A 603 -23.69 -73.77 59.39
CA ALA A 603 -23.43 -72.76 60.42
C ALA A 603 -22.51 -71.63 59.92
N GLN A 604 -21.54 -71.93 59.05
CA GLN A 604 -20.79 -70.91 58.34
C GLN A 604 -21.67 -70.19 57.31
N LEU A 605 -22.71 -70.81 56.75
CA LEU A 605 -23.57 -70.19 55.74
C LEU A 605 -24.28 -68.92 56.24
N GLU A 606 -24.64 -68.85 57.52
CA GLU A 606 -25.23 -67.65 58.14
C GLU A 606 -24.18 -66.57 58.43
N LEU A 607 -23.00 -66.97 58.94
CA LEU A 607 -21.86 -66.05 59.09
C LEU A 607 -21.48 -65.46 57.72
N SER A 608 -21.32 -66.31 56.71
CA SER A 608 -21.12 -65.97 55.29
C SER A 608 -22.26 -65.20 54.66
N ARG A 609 -23.47 -65.17 55.23
CA ARG A 609 -24.57 -64.28 54.80
C ARG A 609 -24.39 -62.89 55.41
N SER A 610 -24.16 -62.79 56.72
CA SER A 610 -23.89 -61.52 57.39
C SER A 610 -22.63 -60.84 56.82
N GLN A 611 -21.58 -61.63 56.58
CA GLN A 611 -20.32 -61.16 56.01
C GLN A 611 -20.46 -60.83 54.52
N ARG A 612 -21.28 -61.55 53.74
CA ARG A 612 -21.68 -61.09 52.40
C ARG A 612 -22.52 -59.82 52.42
N GLU A 613 -23.48 -59.64 53.33
CA GLU A 613 -24.20 -58.37 53.43
C GLU A 613 -23.30 -57.19 53.81
N LEU A 614 -22.27 -57.43 54.62
CA LEU A 614 -21.27 -56.43 54.96
C LEU A 614 -20.37 -56.12 53.74
N SER A 615 -19.89 -57.15 53.04
CA SER A 615 -19.10 -57.02 51.82
C SER A 615 -19.90 -56.43 50.65
N THR A 616 -21.19 -56.72 50.54
CA THR A 616 -22.11 -56.12 49.56
C THR A 616 -22.36 -54.67 49.93
N ARG A 617 -22.62 -54.32 51.20
CA ARG A 617 -22.69 -52.91 51.60
C ARG A 617 -21.38 -52.15 51.37
N GLN A 618 -20.22 -52.77 51.61
CA GLN A 618 -18.93 -52.18 51.27
C GLN A 618 -18.71 -52.09 49.76
N ALA A 619 -19.16 -53.07 48.96
CA ALA A 619 -19.08 -53.05 47.51
C ALA A 619 -20.02 -52.01 46.89
N ASP A 620 -21.26 -51.91 47.37
CA ASP A 620 -22.24 -50.89 47.00
C ASP A 620 -21.75 -49.49 47.36
N GLN A 621 -21.16 -49.32 48.57
CA GLN A 621 -20.57 -48.06 48.99
C GLN A 621 -19.32 -47.72 48.16
N THR A 622 -18.45 -48.70 47.88
CA THR A 622 -17.30 -48.54 46.97
C THR A 622 -17.75 -48.24 45.55
N GLN A 623 -18.83 -48.85 45.07
CA GLN A 623 -19.41 -48.62 43.74
C GLN A 623 -20.10 -47.26 43.65
N ALA A 624 -20.74 -46.80 44.73
CA ALA A 624 -21.29 -45.45 44.84
C ALA A 624 -20.18 -44.40 44.85
N THR A 625 -19.09 -44.62 45.61
CA THR A 625 -17.88 -43.80 45.55
C THR A 625 -17.26 -43.82 44.14
N LEU A 626 -17.11 -44.99 43.52
CA LEU A 626 -16.52 -45.12 42.18
C LEU A 626 -17.44 -44.59 41.06
N GLN A 627 -18.76 -44.51 41.29
CA GLN A 627 -19.71 -43.77 40.44
C GLN A 627 -19.61 -42.25 40.67
N ALA A 628 -19.47 -41.80 41.92
CA ALA A 628 -19.23 -40.39 42.24
C ALA A 628 -17.88 -39.91 41.67
N ASP A 629 -16.82 -40.70 41.79
CA ASP A 629 -15.51 -40.43 41.21
C ASP A 629 -15.54 -40.45 39.68
N LYS A 630 -16.32 -41.35 39.05
CA LYS A 630 -16.59 -41.29 37.61
C LYS A 630 -17.39 -40.06 37.20
N ALA A 631 -18.35 -39.60 38.00
CA ALA A 631 -19.09 -38.38 37.74
C ALA A 631 -18.21 -37.13 37.90
N ASN A 632 -17.40 -37.07 38.96
CA ASN A 632 -16.40 -36.03 39.20
C ASN A 632 -15.33 -36.01 38.08
N ALA A 633 -14.85 -37.17 37.64
CA ALA A 633 -13.90 -37.28 36.54
C ALA A 633 -14.54 -36.90 35.19
N ALA A 634 -15.81 -37.25 34.95
CA ALA A 634 -16.54 -36.81 33.76
C ALA A 634 -16.74 -35.29 33.77
N GLN A 635 -17.14 -34.70 34.90
CA GLN A 635 -17.30 -33.26 35.05
C GLN A 635 -15.95 -32.51 34.92
N ALA A 636 -14.87 -33.03 35.50
CA ALA A 636 -13.52 -32.51 35.32
C ALA A 636 -13.06 -32.62 33.85
N THR A 637 -13.43 -33.70 33.16
CA THR A 637 -13.16 -33.88 31.72
C THR A 637 -13.98 -32.91 30.88
N GLU A 638 -15.24 -32.65 31.22
CA GLU A 638 -16.10 -31.68 30.53
C GLU A 638 -15.61 -30.24 30.73
N VAL A 639 -15.15 -29.89 31.95
CA VAL A 639 -14.47 -28.62 32.24
C VAL A 639 -13.16 -28.51 31.46
N ALA A 640 -12.35 -29.58 31.40
CA ALA A 640 -11.10 -29.58 30.63
C ALA A 640 -11.34 -29.48 29.11
N ILE A 641 -12.38 -30.13 28.58
CA ILE A 641 -12.81 -29.99 27.18
C ILE A 641 -13.30 -28.57 26.92
N THR A 642 -14.09 -27.99 27.82
CA THR A 642 -14.58 -26.61 27.70
C THR A 642 -13.43 -25.60 27.72
N ALA A 643 -12.48 -25.75 28.64
CA ALA A 643 -11.28 -24.91 28.73
C ALA A 643 -10.34 -25.10 27.52
N ARG A 644 -10.22 -26.32 26.98
CA ARG A 644 -9.50 -26.59 25.73
C ARG A 644 -10.20 -25.92 24.54
N ASN A 645 -11.53 -25.96 24.48
CA ASN A 645 -12.29 -25.40 23.37
C ASN A 645 -12.29 -23.86 23.40
N SER A 646 -12.39 -23.23 24.58
CA SER A 646 -12.23 -21.78 24.70
C SER A 646 -10.80 -21.34 24.38
N ALA A 647 -9.77 -22.07 24.84
CA ALA A 647 -8.39 -21.80 24.46
C ALA A 647 -8.13 -22.02 22.95
N ALA A 648 -8.83 -22.95 22.30
CA ALA A 648 -8.78 -23.14 20.85
C ALA A 648 -9.46 -21.99 20.10
N ALA A 649 -10.62 -21.51 20.57
CA ALA A 649 -11.31 -20.37 19.99
C ALA A 649 -10.49 -19.06 20.12
N VAL A 650 -9.86 -18.82 21.28
CA VAL A 650 -8.93 -17.70 21.47
C VAL A 650 -7.77 -17.79 20.47
N ARG A 651 -7.14 -18.96 20.30
CA ARG A 651 -6.08 -19.15 19.30
C ARG A 651 -6.56 -18.97 17.86
N GLN A 652 -7.81 -19.30 17.55
CA GLN A 652 -8.39 -19.01 16.23
C GLN A 652 -8.52 -17.49 16.03
N GLN A 653 -9.05 -16.76 17.02
CA GLN A 653 -9.17 -15.31 16.97
C GLN A 653 -7.81 -14.59 16.93
N GLU A 654 -6.80 -15.09 17.66
CA GLU A 654 -5.41 -14.63 17.58
C GLU A 654 -4.83 -14.88 16.18
N ASN A 655 -5.03 -16.07 15.61
CA ASN A 655 -4.57 -16.41 14.26
C ASN A 655 -5.26 -15.58 13.17
N GLU A 656 -6.57 -15.32 13.28
CA GLU A 656 -7.32 -14.46 12.36
C GLU A 656 -6.82 -13.01 12.45
N THR A 657 -6.58 -12.51 13.66
CA THR A 657 -6.00 -11.17 13.90
C THR A 657 -4.60 -11.07 13.28
N ASN A 658 -3.71 -12.02 13.59
CA ASN A 658 -2.36 -12.08 13.04
C ASN A 658 -2.35 -12.21 11.51
N LEU A 659 -3.29 -12.96 10.93
CA LEU A 659 -3.45 -13.10 9.49
C LEU A 659 -3.98 -11.81 8.83
N SER A 660 -4.83 -11.03 9.51
CA SER A 660 -5.17 -9.67 9.05
C SER A 660 -3.94 -8.78 9.08
N THR A 661 -3.26 -8.64 10.22
CA THR A 661 -2.10 -7.76 10.35
C THR A 661 -0.97 -8.12 9.38
N TRP A 662 -0.80 -9.42 9.06
CA TRP A 662 0.13 -9.87 8.02
C TRP A 662 -0.30 -9.47 6.60
N LYS A 663 -1.60 -9.55 6.27
CA LYS A 663 -2.13 -9.03 4.99
C LYS A 663 -1.98 -7.52 4.91
N ASP A 664 -2.40 -6.79 5.94
CA ASP A 664 -2.33 -5.32 6.01
C ASP A 664 -0.89 -4.82 5.82
N ALA A 665 0.09 -5.51 6.43
CA ALA A 665 1.52 -5.23 6.24
C ALA A 665 2.05 -5.61 4.84
N LYS A 666 1.55 -6.70 4.25
CA LYS A 666 1.94 -7.16 2.92
C LYS A 666 1.37 -6.27 1.81
N ASP A 667 0.11 -5.87 1.91
CA ASP A 667 -0.55 -4.97 0.96
C ASP A 667 0.10 -3.57 1.02
N TYR A 668 0.51 -3.12 2.22
CA TYR A 668 1.34 -1.91 2.38
C TYR A 668 2.72 -2.04 1.73
N GLN A 669 3.38 -3.20 1.85
CA GLN A 669 4.65 -3.47 1.16
C GLN A 669 4.45 -3.46 -0.36
N GLU A 670 3.42 -4.11 -0.89
CA GLU A 670 3.13 -4.16 -2.34
C GLU A 670 2.80 -2.77 -2.90
N GLN A 671 2.05 -1.93 -2.18
CA GLN A 671 1.86 -0.51 -2.56
C GLN A 671 3.18 0.27 -2.57
N THR A 672 4.05 0.02 -1.60
CA THR A 672 5.36 0.70 -1.49
C THR A 672 6.31 0.27 -2.62
N GLU A 673 6.33 -1.02 -2.96
CA GLU A 673 7.11 -1.57 -4.07
C GLU A 673 6.59 -1.11 -5.44
N ALA A 674 5.26 -1.04 -5.61
CA ALA A 674 4.62 -0.50 -6.81
C ALA A 674 4.95 0.99 -7.01
N LYS A 675 4.81 1.82 -5.96
CA LYS A 675 5.19 3.24 -6.01
C LYS A 675 6.68 3.42 -6.34
N ALA A 676 7.56 2.59 -5.75
CA ALA A 676 8.97 2.59 -6.07
C ALA A 676 9.26 2.09 -7.50
N ALA A 677 8.39 1.26 -8.09
CA ALA A 677 8.47 0.84 -9.49
C ALA A 677 8.05 1.97 -10.45
N ASP A 678 6.98 2.69 -10.14
CA ASP A 678 6.57 3.89 -10.89
C ASP A 678 7.64 4.99 -10.85
N GLU A 679 8.21 5.26 -9.67
CA GLU A 679 9.32 6.22 -9.52
C GLU A 679 10.56 5.80 -10.33
N ARG A 680 10.90 4.50 -10.38
CA ARG A 680 11.95 3.96 -11.26
C ARG A 680 11.59 4.10 -12.74
N GLN A 681 10.37 3.78 -13.15
CA GLN A 681 9.92 3.87 -14.54
C GLN A 681 9.90 5.33 -15.03
N GLN A 682 9.50 6.26 -14.17
CA GLN A 682 9.51 7.70 -14.46
C GLN A 682 10.95 8.26 -14.51
N TYR A 683 11.86 7.76 -13.68
CA TYR A 683 13.29 8.04 -13.78
C TYR A 683 13.91 7.51 -15.09
N GLU A 684 13.63 6.26 -15.46
CA GLU A 684 14.09 5.66 -16.72
C GLU A 684 13.55 6.42 -17.94
N LEU A 685 12.27 6.81 -17.93
CA LEU A 685 11.66 7.61 -18.99
C LEU A 685 12.32 8.99 -19.11
N ASN A 686 12.61 9.66 -17.99
CA ASN A 686 13.36 10.91 -17.97
C ASN A 686 14.81 10.75 -18.46
N ARG A 687 15.47 9.63 -18.15
CA ARG A 687 16.80 9.32 -18.68
C ARG A 687 16.77 9.03 -20.18
N LEU A 688 15.75 8.32 -20.68
CA LEU A 688 15.51 8.12 -22.12
C LEU A 688 15.32 9.46 -22.85
N ASN A 689 14.44 10.32 -22.34
CA ASN A 689 14.23 11.67 -22.89
C ASN A 689 15.53 12.51 -22.89
N THR A 690 16.36 12.38 -21.85
CA THR A 690 17.66 13.07 -21.77
C THR A 690 18.64 12.55 -22.82
N ILE A 691 18.78 11.22 -22.95
CA ILE A 691 19.63 10.56 -23.95
C ILE A 691 19.17 10.90 -25.37
N GLN A 692 17.85 10.94 -25.61
CA GLN A 692 17.28 11.23 -26.92
C GLN A 692 17.48 12.71 -27.32
N ASN A 693 17.29 13.65 -26.39
CA ASN A 693 17.64 15.06 -26.61
C ASN A 693 19.16 15.26 -26.84
N GLN A 694 20.01 14.54 -26.12
CA GLN A 694 21.47 14.55 -26.35
C GLN A 694 21.82 14.00 -27.74
N LYS A 695 21.17 12.91 -28.17
CA LYS A 695 21.35 12.29 -29.49
C LYS A 695 20.91 13.22 -30.62
N ASP A 696 19.78 13.91 -30.47
CA ASP A 696 19.31 14.89 -31.46
C ASP A 696 20.21 16.14 -31.53
N LEU A 697 20.77 16.58 -30.40
CA LEU A 697 21.83 17.60 -30.38
C LEU A 697 23.10 17.13 -31.11
N GLN A 698 23.51 15.88 -30.89
CA GLN A 698 24.68 15.28 -31.53
C GLN A 698 24.49 15.10 -33.05
N LEU A 699 23.29 14.69 -33.48
CA LEU A 699 22.91 14.62 -34.90
C LEU A 699 22.89 16.00 -35.56
N ARG A 700 22.39 17.03 -34.87
CA ARG A 700 22.46 18.42 -35.37
C ARG A 700 23.90 18.94 -35.48
N GLN A 701 24.77 18.59 -34.54
CA GLN A 701 26.20 18.93 -34.62
C GLN A 701 26.91 18.19 -35.76
N GLN A 702 26.60 16.90 -35.97
CA GLN A 702 27.14 16.12 -37.09
C GLN A 702 26.69 16.66 -38.46
N GLY A 703 25.44 17.13 -38.59
CA GLY A 703 24.97 17.78 -39.82
C GLY A 703 25.79 19.02 -40.21
N VAL A 704 26.10 19.88 -39.23
CA VAL A 704 26.92 21.10 -39.44
C VAL A 704 28.38 20.78 -39.78
N GLN A 705 28.90 19.63 -39.34
CA GLN A 705 30.25 19.19 -39.72
C GLN A 705 30.28 18.54 -41.10
N ALA A 706 29.31 17.68 -41.43
CA ALA A 706 29.22 17.01 -42.73
C ALA A 706 29.13 18.01 -43.91
N GLU A 707 28.45 19.14 -43.72
CA GLU A 707 28.35 20.20 -44.74
C GLU A 707 29.69 20.92 -45.02
N LYS A 708 30.63 20.91 -44.05
CA LYS A 708 32.03 21.34 -44.27
C LYS A 708 32.83 20.26 -44.98
N ASP A 709 32.78 19.03 -44.46
CA ASP A 709 33.62 17.92 -44.93
C ASP A 709 33.38 17.61 -46.42
N VAL A 710 32.14 17.72 -46.90
CA VAL A 710 31.76 17.56 -48.32
C VAL A 710 32.45 18.59 -49.24
N ASN A 711 32.68 19.82 -48.77
CA ASN A 711 33.36 20.85 -49.56
C ASN A 711 34.88 20.62 -49.63
N GLU A 712 35.49 20.06 -48.58
CA GLU A 712 36.93 19.76 -48.56
C GLU A 712 37.27 18.48 -49.35
N LEU A 713 36.40 17.46 -49.31
CA LEU A 713 36.58 16.20 -50.04
C LEU A 713 36.66 16.41 -51.57
N ASN A 714 35.85 17.35 -52.09
CA ASN A 714 35.73 17.60 -53.52
C ASN A 714 37.00 18.20 -54.15
N GLN A 715 37.92 18.76 -53.36
CA GLN A 715 39.21 19.28 -53.86
C GLN A 715 40.33 18.23 -53.92
N ARG A 716 40.19 17.08 -53.24
CA ARG A 716 41.25 16.06 -53.14
C ARG A 716 41.10 14.85 -54.08
N SER A 717 39.98 14.74 -54.80
CA SER A 717 39.65 13.55 -55.59
C SER A 717 40.42 13.38 -56.91
N GLN A 718 41.07 14.42 -57.44
CA GLN A 718 41.68 14.41 -58.78
C GLN A 718 43.17 13.99 -58.86
N THR A 719 43.88 13.77 -57.74
CA THR A 719 45.37 13.74 -57.76
C THR A 719 46.04 12.49 -57.15
N VAL A 720 45.36 11.33 -57.05
CA VAL A 720 46.03 10.04 -56.70
C VAL A 720 45.54 8.86 -57.57
N ALA A 721 45.28 9.09 -58.85
CA ALA A 721 44.84 8.05 -59.79
C ALA A 721 45.99 7.25 -60.45
N TYR A 722 47.26 7.57 -60.18
CA TYR A 722 48.41 7.07 -60.96
C TYR A 722 49.28 6.03 -60.24
N THR A 723 49.30 5.98 -58.89
CA THR A 723 50.28 5.19 -58.12
C THR A 723 49.69 3.93 -57.48
N LYS A 724 48.84 3.21 -58.21
CA LYS A 724 48.34 1.87 -57.79
C LYS A 724 48.34 0.82 -58.91
N GLN A 725 49.13 1.04 -59.95
CA GLN A 725 49.19 0.20 -61.16
C GLN A 725 50.62 -0.35 -61.43
N VAL A 726 51.36 -0.71 -60.39
CA VAL A 726 52.73 -1.29 -60.50
C VAL A 726 52.93 -2.53 -59.60
N GLN A 727 52.00 -2.84 -58.68
CA GLN A 727 52.09 -4.02 -57.79
C GLN A 727 50.79 -4.83 -57.77
N GLN A 728 50.31 -5.17 -58.96
CA GLN A 728 49.26 -6.19 -59.14
C GLN A 728 49.55 -7.04 -60.39
N ASP A 729 50.70 -7.71 -60.41
CA ASP A 729 51.03 -8.75 -61.39
C ASP A 729 51.90 -9.86 -60.74
N ALA A 730 51.24 -10.66 -59.91
CA ALA A 730 51.78 -11.90 -59.32
C ALA A 730 50.63 -12.83 -58.87
N ALA A 731 49.62 -13.01 -59.72
CA ALA A 731 48.42 -13.76 -59.40
C ALA A 731 48.18 -14.91 -60.39
N THR A 732 48.61 -16.13 -60.06
CA THR A 732 48.18 -17.35 -60.77
C THR A 732 48.40 -18.61 -59.93
N ASN A 733 47.44 -19.55 -60.03
CA ASN A 733 47.48 -20.94 -59.56
C ASN A 733 47.51 -21.17 -58.02
N GLY A 734 46.69 -22.05 -57.42
CA GLY A 734 45.49 -22.73 -57.94
C GLY A 734 45.41 -24.22 -57.57
N GLY A 735 44.53 -24.56 -56.62
CA GLY A 735 43.94 -25.90 -56.50
C GLY A 735 44.74 -26.98 -55.74
N ILE A 736 44.73 -26.92 -54.41
CA ILE A 736 44.83 -28.01 -53.40
C ILE A 736 44.80 -27.31 -52.02
N ALA A 737 43.98 -27.67 -51.02
CA ALA A 737 42.86 -28.61 -50.99
C ALA A 737 41.70 -28.03 -50.16
N GLN A 738 40.45 -28.32 -50.55
CA GLN A 738 39.26 -28.08 -49.73
C GLN A 738 38.21 -29.18 -49.94
N TYR A 739 38.64 -30.43 -50.16
CA TYR A 739 37.72 -31.57 -50.33
C TYR A 739 38.30 -32.95 -49.95
N GLU A 740 39.04 -33.03 -48.83
CA GLU A 740 38.85 -34.19 -47.94
C GLU A 740 38.19 -33.69 -46.66
N GLN A 741 36.92 -34.08 -46.54
CA GLN A 741 36.00 -33.61 -45.51
C GLN A 741 36.28 -34.29 -44.17
N ILE A 742 36.05 -33.53 -43.09
CA ILE A 742 35.28 -33.97 -41.92
C ILE A 742 35.55 -35.42 -41.48
N GLN A 743 36.78 -35.71 -41.03
CA GLN A 743 36.97 -36.59 -39.88
C GLN A 743 37.92 -35.93 -38.87
N GLN A 744 37.33 -35.52 -37.73
CA GLN A 744 37.86 -35.57 -36.36
C GLN A 744 39.37 -35.24 -36.20
N THR A 745 39.75 -34.19 -35.46
CA THR A 745 39.79 -34.25 -33.98
C THR A 745 40.00 -32.84 -33.38
N ALA A 746 39.76 -32.68 -32.08
CA ALA A 746 39.84 -31.44 -31.33
C ALA A 746 41.23 -30.77 -31.28
N ALA A 747 41.26 -29.42 -31.24
CA ALA A 747 42.31 -28.62 -30.59
C ALA A 747 41.93 -27.11 -30.45
N SER A 748 40.93 -26.77 -29.63
CA SER A 748 40.73 -25.37 -29.19
C SER A 748 41.51 -25.11 -27.89
N THR A 749 42.84 -25.20 -27.96
CA THR A 749 43.74 -25.12 -26.79
C THR A 749 43.70 -23.75 -26.11
N VAL A 750 43.52 -23.77 -24.78
CA VAL A 750 43.63 -22.57 -23.93
C VAL A 750 45.05 -21.98 -24.01
N GLN A 751 45.16 -20.68 -24.25
CA GLN A 751 46.46 -19.99 -24.23
C GLN A 751 47.08 -20.02 -22.83
N LEU A 752 48.27 -20.61 -22.72
CA LEU A 752 49.04 -20.66 -21.48
C LEU A 752 49.70 -19.30 -21.21
N LYS A 753 49.54 -18.78 -19.99
CA LYS A 753 50.34 -17.63 -19.51
C LYS A 753 51.72 -18.15 -19.10
N THR A 754 52.77 -17.63 -19.72
CA THR A 754 54.15 -18.12 -19.56
C THR A 754 55.04 -17.24 -18.68
N THR A 755 54.51 -16.15 -18.11
CA THR A 755 55.24 -15.30 -17.16
C THR A 755 55.26 -15.93 -15.76
N PRO A 756 56.43 -16.21 -15.14
CA PRO A 756 56.49 -16.93 -13.87
C PRO A 756 55.68 -16.25 -12.76
N ASN A 757 54.79 -17.01 -12.11
CA ASN A 757 53.99 -16.53 -10.98
C ASN A 757 54.60 -16.88 -9.61
N TYR A 758 55.78 -17.52 -9.61
CA TYR A 758 56.61 -17.81 -8.42
C TYR A 758 55.86 -18.47 -7.25
N LEU A 759 54.88 -19.33 -7.56
CA LEU A 759 54.03 -19.95 -6.54
C LEU A 759 54.83 -20.87 -5.60
N ARG A 760 54.58 -20.67 -4.31
CA ARG A 760 55.26 -21.36 -3.22
C ARG A 760 54.23 -22.10 -2.38
N ASP A 761 54.62 -23.28 -1.91
CA ASP A 761 53.82 -24.17 -1.09
C ASP A 761 53.48 -23.59 0.29
N GLU A 762 52.80 -24.42 1.06
CA GLU A 762 52.32 -24.16 2.41
C GLU A 762 53.49 -23.84 3.38
N ASN A 763 54.71 -24.29 3.07
CA ASN A 763 55.94 -24.04 3.82
C ASN A 763 56.83 -22.90 3.23
N GLY A 764 56.49 -22.37 2.06
CA GLY A 764 57.23 -21.30 1.37
C GLY A 764 58.25 -21.76 0.31
N VAL A 765 58.35 -23.07 0.06
CA VAL A 765 59.18 -23.69 -0.97
C VAL A 765 58.53 -23.46 -2.34
N LEU A 766 59.31 -23.06 -3.36
CA LEU A 766 58.79 -22.91 -4.73
C LEU A 766 58.35 -24.28 -5.26
N PHE A 767 57.14 -24.39 -5.81
CA PHE A 767 56.73 -25.65 -6.46
C PHE A 767 57.64 -25.92 -7.67
N PRO A 768 58.17 -27.16 -7.84
CA PRO A 768 59.12 -27.45 -8.90
C PRO A 768 58.47 -27.36 -10.29
N SER A 769 59.13 -26.67 -11.22
CA SER A 769 58.65 -26.52 -12.59
C SER A 769 58.61 -27.86 -13.34
N ASN A 770 57.71 -27.94 -14.32
CA ASN A 770 57.40 -29.15 -15.08
C ASN A 770 57.02 -30.36 -14.19
N SER A 771 56.12 -30.16 -13.22
CA SER A 771 55.65 -31.23 -12.32
C SER A 771 54.14 -31.16 -11.99
N MET A 772 53.59 -32.30 -11.55
CA MET A 772 52.27 -32.41 -10.89
C MET A 772 52.49 -32.96 -9.48
N THR A 773 51.91 -32.31 -8.47
CA THR A 773 51.88 -32.77 -7.08
C THR A 773 50.44 -33.03 -6.66
N GLU A 774 50.11 -34.22 -6.14
CA GLU A 774 48.78 -34.57 -5.60
C GLU A 774 48.82 -34.76 -4.07
N LYS A 775 47.77 -34.32 -3.37
CA LYS A 775 47.57 -34.54 -1.92
C LYS A 775 46.10 -34.75 -1.58
N THR A 776 45.81 -35.62 -0.60
CA THR A 776 44.46 -35.88 -0.06
C THR A 776 44.33 -35.32 1.35
N TYR A 777 43.22 -34.65 1.65
CA TYR A 777 42.92 -34.03 2.94
C TYR A 777 41.51 -34.45 3.44
N GLN A 778 41.36 -34.60 4.76
CA GLN A 778 40.07 -34.78 5.43
C GLN A 778 39.63 -33.49 6.16
N ILE A 779 38.32 -33.31 6.27
CA ILE A 779 37.66 -32.31 7.13
C ILE A 779 36.64 -33.05 8.02
N LYS A 780 36.70 -32.79 9.33
CA LYS A 780 35.88 -33.44 10.35
C LYS A 780 34.97 -32.45 11.08
N ASN A 781 33.84 -32.94 11.60
CA ASN A 781 32.94 -32.15 12.44
C ASN A 781 33.43 -32.07 13.91
N LYS A 782 32.70 -31.35 14.77
CA LYS A 782 33.04 -31.18 16.19
C LYS A 782 32.96 -32.46 17.04
N GLU A 783 32.40 -33.52 16.50
CA GLU A 783 32.18 -34.81 17.16
C GLU A 783 33.18 -35.89 16.67
N GLY A 784 34.03 -35.54 15.69
CA GLY A 784 35.10 -36.39 15.15
C GLY A 784 34.79 -37.08 13.81
N TYR A 785 33.54 -37.04 13.33
CA TYR A 785 33.13 -37.67 12.07
C TYR A 785 33.67 -36.92 10.85
N VAL A 786 34.05 -37.64 9.79
CA VAL A 786 34.49 -37.06 8.51
C VAL A 786 33.26 -36.53 7.77
N THR A 787 33.29 -35.27 7.34
CA THR A 787 32.18 -34.63 6.60
C THR A 787 32.56 -34.18 5.20
N LYS A 788 33.86 -34.00 4.92
CA LYS A 788 34.37 -33.79 3.55
C LYS A 788 35.73 -34.45 3.34
N VAL A 789 35.98 -34.84 2.10
CA VAL A 789 37.27 -35.31 1.58
C VAL A 789 37.67 -34.40 0.42
N VAL A 790 38.92 -33.93 0.40
CA VAL A 790 39.45 -33.03 -0.64
C VAL A 790 40.72 -33.62 -1.24
N ILE A 791 40.77 -33.78 -2.56
CA ILE A 791 41.97 -34.15 -3.30
C ILE A 791 42.44 -32.90 -4.06
N ARG A 792 43.68 -32.44 -3.84
CA ARG A 792 44.27 -31.27 -4.47
C ARG A 792 45.40 -31.69 -5.41
N ARG A 793 45.47 -31.08 -6.60
CA ARG A 793 46.58 -31.21 -7.55
C ARG A 793 47.16 -29.85 -7.87
N VAL A 794 48.48 -29.69 -7.76
CA VAL A 794 49.21 -28.50 -8.20
C VAL A 794 50.05 -28.87 -9.42
N VAL A 795 49.85 -28.17 -10.52
CA VAL A 795 50.55 -28.39 -11.80
C VAL A 795 51.38 -27.15 -12.11
N VAL A 796 52.68 -27.29 -12.32
CA VAL A 796 53.57 -26.19 -12.72
C VAL A 796 54.20 -26.52 -14.06
N ASP A 797 54.08 -25.60 -15.03
CA ASP A 797 54.65 -25.78 -16.36
C ASP A 797 56.18 -25.64 -16.37
N ALA A 798 56.80 -25.87 -17.54
CA ALA A 798 58.24 -25.73 -17.71
C ALA A 798 58.78 -24.29 -17.59
N ASN A 799 57.91 -23.28 -17.57
CA ASN A 799 58.26 -21.86 -17.45
C ASN A 799 58.14 -21.35 -15.99
N GLY A 800 57.60 -22.16 -15.08
CA GLY A 800 57.36 -21.76 -13.69
C GLY A 800 56.04 -21.03 -13.46
N TYR A 801 55.03 -21.24 -14.33
CA TYR A 801 53.65 -20.86 -14.06
C TYR A 801 52.89 -22.03 -13.42
N GLY A 802 52.46 -21.87 -12.17
CA GLY A 802 51.67 -22.85 -11.43
C GLY A 802 50.16 -22.61 -11.50
N VAL A 803 49.40 -23.70 -11.48
CA VAL A 803 47.93 -23.77 -11.44
C VAL A 803 47.52 -24.79 -10.36
N VAL A 804 46.46 -24.51 -9.61
CA VAL A 804 45.92 -25.40 -8.55
C VAL A 804 44.56 -25.95 -8.98
N TYR A 805 44.31 -27.22 -8.73
CA TYR A 805 43.02 -27.90 -8.95
C TYR A 805 42.59 -28.62 -7.67
N GLU A 806 41.28 -28.73 -7.42
CA GLU A 806 40.76 -29.52 -6.30
C GLU A 806 39.48 -30.29 -6.67
N GLN A 807 39.31 -31.48 -6.09
CA GLN A 807 38.08 -32.27 -6.05
C GLN A 807 37.63 -32.37 -4.59
N THR A 808 36.38 -32.00 -4.28
CA THR A 808 35.79 -32.12 -2.94
C THR A 808 34.56 -33.02 -2.97
N THR A 809 34.48 -34.01 -2.08
CA THR A 809 33.30 -34.85 -1.85
C THR A 809 32.73 -34.61 -0.45
N ASP A 810 31.40 -34.52 -0.32
CA ASP A 810 30.71 -34.26 0.96
C ASP A 810 30.00 -35.48 1.58
N GLU A 811 29.50 -35.31 2.81
CA GLU A 811 28.76 -36.32 3.59
C GLU A 811 27.49 -36.88 2.93
N ASN A 812 26.97 -36.22 1.88
CA ASN A 812 25.82 -36.69 1.10
C ASN A 812 26.26 -37.47 -0.15
N GLY A 813 27.57 -37.65 -0.34
CA GLY A 813 28.17 -38.30 -1.50
C GLY A 813 28.31 -37.40 -2.73
N LYS A 814 28.06 -36.09 -2.60
CA LYS A 814 28.12 -35.16 -3.74
C LYS A 814 29.52 -34.63 -3.94
N THR A 815 29.97 -34.59 -5.21
CA THR A 815 31.32 -34.18 -5.60
C THR A 815 31.33 -32.88 -6.40
N TYR A 816 32.36 -32.06 -6.18
CA TYR A 816 32.57 -30.73 -6.72
C TYR A 816 34.03 -30.56 -7.17
N PHE A 817 34.29 -29.73 -8.18
CA PHE A 817 35.63 -29.53 -8.73
C PHE A 817 35.97 -28.04 -8.83
N THR A 818 37.25 -27.68 -8.64
CA THR A 818 37.76 -26.31 -8.79
C THR A 818 39.10 -26.26 -9.53
N ARG A 819 39.40 -25.09 -10.10
CA ARG A 819 40.69 -24.66 -10.66
C ARG A 819 40.97 -23.22 -10.25
N ASP A 820 42.13 -22.96 -9.66
CA ASP A 820 42.57 -21.66 -9.11
C ASP A 820 41.49 -21.00 -8.22
N GLY A 821 40.75 -21.81 -7.45
CA GLY A 821 39.64 -21.38 -6.59
C GLY A 821 38.29 -21.13 -7.29
N GLN A 822 38.23 -21.18 -8.62
CA GLN A 822 36.99 -21.09 -9.39
C GLN A 822 36.40 -22.47 -9.67
N VAL A 823 35.06 -22.58 -9.77
CA VAL A 823 34.38 -23.86 -10.06
C VAL A 823 34.75 -24.36 -11.46
N SER A 824 35.13 -25.63 -11.56
CA SER A 824 35.46 -26.31 -12.82
C SER A 824 34.55 -27.51 -13.07
N THR A 825 34.62 -28.09 -14.27
CA THR A 825 33.90 -29.33 -14.59
C THR A 825 34.74 -30.57 -14.26
N GLU A 826 34.07 -31.70 -14.07
CA GLU A 826 34.68 -33.03 -13.95
C GLU A 826 35.62 -33.34 -15.13
N TYR A 827 35.25 -32.93 -16.35
CA TYR A 827 36.08 -33.06 -17.54
C TYR A 827 37.41 -32.29 -17.41
N VAL A 828 37.40 -31.06 -16.89
CA VAL A 828 38.62 -30.27 -16.65
C VAL A 828 39.48 -30.91 -15.56
N TRP A 829 38.88 -31.47 -14.51
CA TRP A 829 39.61 -32.24 -13.51
C TRP A 829 40.31 -33.45 -14.12
N PHE A 830 39.59 -34.35 -14.79
CA PHE A 830 40.21 -35.59 -15.30
C PHE A 830 41.26 -35.36 -16.41
N ASN A 831 41.07 -34.36 -17.27
CA ASN A 831 41.97 -34.15 -18.43
C ASN A 831 43.13 -33.18 -18.15
N ASP A 832 42.92 -32.07 -17.44
CA ASP A 832 43.98 -31.06 -17.26
C ASP A 832 44.77 -31.25 -15.96
N SER A 833 44.14 -31.65 -14.85
CA SER A 833 44.81 -31.68 -13.53
C SER A 833 45.93 -32.73 -13.43
N THR A 834 45.96 -33.71 -14.33
CA THR A 834 47.02 -34.71 -14.47
C THR A 834 48.30 -34.15 -15.09
N GLY A 835 48.27 -32.91 -15.59
CA GLY A 835 49.39 -32.25 -16.25
C GLY A 835 49.69 -32.73 -17.68
N ALA A 836 48.93 -33.70 -18.21
CA ALA A 836 49.19 -34.34 -19.51
C ALA A 836 49.31 -33.38 -20.71
N ASN A 837 48.68 -32.20 -20.62
CA ASN A 837 48.66 -31.17 -21.67
C ASN A 837 49.73 -30.07 -21.50
N VAL A 838 50.47 -30.03 -20.38
CA VAL A 838 51.37 -28.90 -20.02
C VAL A 838 52.75 -29.33 -19.50
N LEU A 839 52.88 -30.59 -19.06
CA LEU A 839 54.15 -31.15 -18.61
C LEU A 839 54.87 -31.82 -19.78
N LYS A 840 56.12 -31.42 -20.02
CA LYS A 840 57.02 -32.10 -20.95
C LYS A 840 57.40 -33.45 -20.37
N LYS A 841 57.33 -34.51 -21.19
CA LYS A 841 57.84 -35.85 -20.89
C LYS A 841 59.33 -35.94 -21.17
#